data_AF-A0A8H7D5S3-F1
#
_entry.id   AF-A0A8H7D5S3-F1
#
_cell.length_a   1.000
_cell.length_b   1.000
_cell.length_c   1.000
_cell.angle_alpha   90.00
_cell.angle_beta   90.00
_cell.angle_gamma   90.00
#
_symmetry.space_group_name_H-M   'P 1'
#
loop_
_entity.id
_entity.type
_entity.pdbx_description
1 polymer ?
#
loop_
_entity_poly.entity_id
_entity_poly.type
_entity_poly.pdbx_seq_one_letter_code
_entity_poly.pdbx_strand_id
1 'polypeptide(L)'
;MAQIDSRCRFGSDPRTRTSVFTDPEGLQDFKWGYLHAIYECRPVATSPHSDSIRIMGSYEQANALLRSLVDRCDEKFRLGTMGVSIYDTAWVALVSRTIDGKATWVFPESFDFIYNSQASDGSWPGDGSIVDSIINTLACLLTLKRHAQAGLDSGYVDLSERCDMAIAALKRDLQNWDVATTERIGFEMIVPSIFESLEQEGIEFDFPQRALLYKIYTQKLKKIDWEIIYKQHTSILHSLEAFVGQCDFDRLAHHTRDGNLFDSPASTAAYLANASKWDDRSEAYLRLVMENCKSYGYGAICNIWPTTIFEFAWSLSNLIESGFEQDKLDQTALESIGEILHSALTTGGGITGASMYGGPDADDTAKAITALRYIGKPFPLDALFPAFELPTHFQCFPFERNPSLSTNCDVLIALLAYPQPAEYSSQILKVATFIIQEYWTTEGVVRDKWHDSPWYPALLATQGLLRFLHFYEQGLFAEASPDFISAKLHPVLFTILLRILQSQHADGSWGVNPNSEETAYCVLALAQLASLPYTSLIRDQIDISIGSGRAYLQASGTATRALVDPASHIWVGKINYGIQHVRQGYVISALAAPVPTYAPETMGLGAPRLSETRIEYFREFYSRCRMFQGYPAWRMRAWLIEGYLFLPDLARILLDVFHGAEMKEDSYLEYIPFWWTAPNGMEETYASPQTIADMIIISMVIIQVSKFFDFAVQKYGTPALNSLRSIVESVFEKSSPGEKVPGYIFPEANNETVHNSVDETPRAHAELRSHLVTKREKFPVRFKLARSQSFDSRKGQPFP
;
A
#
# COMPACT_ATOMS: atom_id res chain seq x y z
N MET A 1 6.66 -24.02 -39.78
CA MET A 1 7.36 -24.89 -40.74
C MET A 1 8.65 -24.16 -41.12
N ALA A 2 9.81 -24.86 -41.10
CA ALA A 2 11.18 -24.30 -41.23
C ALA A 2 11.66 -23.32 -40.10
N GLN A 3 12.92 -23.29 -39.63
CA GLN A 3 14.00 -24.29 -39.44
C GLN A 3 15.26 -23.64 -38.79
N ILE A 4 16.09 -24.45 -38.10
CA ILE A 4 17.55 -24.31 -37.74
C ILE A 4 17.92 -23.48 -36.48
N ASP A 5 18.92 -23.81 -35.63
CA ASP A 5 19.73 -25.05 -35.42
C ASP A 5 19.43 -25.63 -34.00
N SER A 6 20.00 -26.77 -33.63
CA SER A 6 19.99 -27.30 -32.25
C SER A 6 21.29 -28.02 -31.91
N ARG A 7 21.95 -27.69 -30.79
CA ARG A 7 23.06 -28.46 -30.17
C ARG A 7 23.03 -28.25 -28.65
N CYS A 8 23.29 -29.21 -27.77
CA CYS A 8 23.50 -30.65 -27.94
C CYS A 8 23.00 -31.40 -26.68
N ARG A 9 22.69 -32.69 -26.81
CA ARG A 9 22.13 -33.55 -25.74
C ARG A 9 23.20 -34.14 -24.82
N PHE A 10 22.81 -34.52 -23.60
CA PHE A 10 23.34 -35.72 -22.93
C PHE A 10 22.19 -36.53 -22.30
N GLY A 11 22.34 -37.86 -22.28
CA GLY A 11 21.27 -38.82 -21.94
C GLY A 11 21.60 -39.73 -20.75
N SER A 12 20.61 -40.53 -20.37
CA SER A 12 20.50 -41.37 -19.17
C SER A 12 20.89 -42.85 -19.36
N ASP A 13 21.43 -43.51 -18.31
CA ASP A 13 20.90 -44.75 -17.64
C ASP A 13 21.96 -45.33 -16.64
N PRO A 14 21.60 -46.02 -15.53
CA PRO A 14 22.55 -46.47 -14.50
C PRO A 14 22.71 -48.01 -14.36
N ARG A 15 23.73 -48.48 -13.61
CA ARG A 15 23.66 -49.70 -12.75
C ARG A 15 24.92 -50.03 -11.90
N THR A 16 24.71 -50.16 -10.58
CA THR A 16 25.24 -51.14 -9.59
C THR A 16 26.62 -51.82 -9.71
N ARG A 17 27.45 -51.75 -8.63
CA ARG A 17 27.79 -52.88 -7.70
C ARG A 17 28.81 -52.53 -6.59
N THR A 18 28.98 -53.46 -5.62
CA THR A 18 29.59 -53.33 -4.27
C THR A 18 30.90 -54.11 -4.06
N SER A 19 31.81 -53.61 -3.19
CA SER A 19 32.61 -54.31 -2.11
C SER A 19 33.90 -53.53 -1.75
N VAL A 20 34.24 -53.11 -0.51
CA VAL A 20 34.61 -53.68 0.84
C VAL A 20 36.10 -54.06 1.05
N PHE A 21 36.71 -53.52 2.14
CA PHE A 21 38.06 -53.77 2.76
C PHE A 21 39.30 -53.17 2.05
N THR A 22 40.36 -52.64 2.70
CA THR A 22 40.81 -52.63 4.14
C THR A 22 41.61 -51.34 4.48
N ASP A 23 41.80 -51.06 5.78
CA ASP A 23 42.45 -49.89 6.42
C ASP A 23 43.96 -50.17 6.76
N PRO A 24 44.73 -49.30 7.47
CA PRO A 24 45.14 -47.89 7.27
C PRO A 24 46.68 -47.70 7.08
N GLU A 25 47.15 -46.56 6.53
CA GLU A 25 48.41 -45.89 6.96
C GLU A 25 48.64 -44.50 6.30
N GLY A 26 49.28 -43.57 7.04
CA GLY A 26 50.05 -42.44 6.47
C GLY A 26 49.32 -41.14 6.09
N LEU A 27 49.23 -40.17 7.00
CA LEU A 27 48.99 -38.76 6.65
C LEU A 27 50.24 -38.15 5.97
N GLN A 28 50.10 -37.56 4.78
CA GLN A 28 50.39 -36.14 4.50
C GLN A 28 50.20 -35.78 3.00
N ASP A 29 49.67 -34.57 2.77
CA ASP A 29 49.71 -33.73 1.56
C ASP A 29 49.48 -34.36 0.16
N PHE A 30 48.27 -34.21 -0.40
CA PHE A 30 48.01 -33.22 -1.48
C PHE A 30 46.52 -33.01 -1.80
N LYS A 31 46.22 -31.90 -2.49
CA LYS A 31 44.87 -31.36 -2.76
C LYS A 31 44.09 -32.09 -3.87
N TRP A 32 42.80 -32.33 -3.61
CA TRP A 32 41.67 -32.24 -4.56
C TRP A 32 40.46 -31.70 -3.77
N GLY A 33 39.55 -30.87 -4.27
CA GLY A 33 39.32 -30.40 -5.63
C GLY A 33 37.98 -30.93 -6.15
N TYR A 34 36.93 -30.08 -6.17
CA TYR A 34 35.50 -30.42 -6.31
C TYR A 34 34.91 -31.12 -5.07
N LEU A 35 33.66 -30.89 -4.61
CA LEU A 35 32.55 -30.12 -5.19
C LEU A 35 31.63 -29.57 -4.08
N HIS A 36 31.52 -28.25 -3.93
CA HIS A 36 30.38 -27.58 -3.28
C HIS A 36 30.19 -26.23 -3.97
N ALA A 37 29.41 -26.22 -5.05
CA ALA A 37 29.05 -25.01 -5.77
C ALA A 37 27.98 -24.24 -5.00
N ILE A 38 28.41 -23.48 -4.00
CA ILE A 38 27.62 -22.38 -3.46
C ILE A 38 27.62 -21.29 -4.54
N TYR A 39 26.44 -20.80 -4.91
CA TYR A 39 26.29 -19.64 -5.79
C TYR A 39 26.73 -18.37 -5.05
N GLU A 40 28.04 -18.15 -4.93
CA GLU A 40 28.59 -16.80 -4.73
C GLU A 40 28.47 -16.02 -6.04
N CYS A 41 27.28 -15.51 -6.33
CA CYS A 41 27.10 -14.44 -7.30
C CYS A 41 27.75 -13.16 -6.73
N ARG A 42 29.07 -13.03 -6.87
CA ARG A 42 29.75 -11.75 -6.70
C ARG A 42 29.13 -10.76 -7.69
N PRO A 43 28.78 -9.54 -7.28
CA PRO A 43 28.36 -8.51 -8.23
C PRO A 43 29.48 -8.30 -9.24
N VAL A 44 29.20 -8.57 -10.51
CA VAL A 44 30.09 -8.16 -11.60
C VAL A 44 30.04 -6.64 -11.62
N ALA A 45 31.12 -5.99 -11.23
CA ALA A 45 31.27 -4.55 -11.40
C ALA A 45 31.08 -4.24 -12.89
N THR A 46 29.98 -3.58 -13.23
CA THR A 46 29.70 -3.16 -14.60
C THR A 46 30.79 -2.19 -15.03
N SER A 47 31.28 -2.38 -16.26
CA SER A 47 32.22 -1.42 -16.83
C SER A 47 31.52 -0.08 -17.04
N PRO A 48 32.21 1.07 -16.93
CA PRO A 48 31.62 2.37 -17.24
C PRO A 48 31.00 2.44 -18.64
N HIS A 49 31.50 1.62 -19.58
CA HIS A 49 30.95 1.52 -20.92
C HIS A 49 29.59 0.78 -20.95
N SER A 50 29.44 -0.34 -20.23
CA SER A 50 28.15 -1.03 -20.11
C SER A 50 27.09 -0.18 -19.42
N ASP A 51 27.47 0.63 -18.43
CA ASP A 51 26.53 1.55 -17.77
C ASP A 51 26.12 2.68 -18.71
N SER A 52 27.06 3.26 -19.49
CA SER A 52 26.73 4.26 -20.52
C SER A 52 25.75 3.75 -21.59
N ILE A 53 25.91 2.49 -22.03
CA ILE A 53 25.02 1.86 -23.02
C ILE A 53 23.64 1.61 -22.42
N ARG A 54 23.57 1.14 -21.17
CA ARG A 54 22.31 0.93 -20.44
C ARG A 54 21.52 2.24 -20.27
N ILE A 55 22.21 3.33 -19.90
CA ILE A 55 21.59 4.65 -19.74
C ILE A 55 21.06 5.18 -21.09
N MET A 56 21.82 5.04 -22.19
CA MET A 56 21.33 5.42 -23.52
C MET A 56 20.07 4.62 -23.92
N GLY A 57 20.07 3.31 -23.68
CA GLY A 57 18.90 2.46 -23.97
C GLY A 57 17.65 2.82 -23.14
N SER A 58 17.82 3.26 -21.88
CA SER A 58 16.67 3.70 -21.08
C SER A 58 16.07 5.03 -21.56
N TYR A 59 16.89 5.99 -22.02
CA TYR A 59 16.39 7.22 -22.65
C TYR A 59 15.65 6.95 -23.96
N GLU A 60 16.09 5.99 -24.77
CA GLU A 60 15.37 5.57 -25.98
C GLU A 60 13.98 4.99 -25.64
N GLN A 61 13.89 4.14 -24.60
CA GLN A 61 12.63 3.58 -24.11
C GLN A 61 11.71 4.65 -23.53
N ALA A 62 12.23 5.57 -22.71
CA ALA A 62 11.45 6.69 -22.17
C ALA A 62 10.88 7.59 -23.28
N ASN A 63 11.69 7.92 -24.29
CA ASN A 63 11.25 8.72 -25.42
C ASN A 63 10.30 7.96 -26.36
N ALA A 64 10.37 6.62 -26.42
CA ALA A 64 9.34 5.81 -27.10
C ALA A 64 8.01 5.81 -26.34
N LEU A 65 8.03 5.75 -24.99
CA LEU A 65 6.83 5.88 -24.15
C LEU A 65 6.17 7.26 -24.31
N LEU A 66 6.95 8.35 -24.19
CA LEU A 66 6.44 9.72 -24.35
C LEU A 66 5.80 9.96 -25.72
N ARG A 67 6.40 9.44 -26.80
CA ARG A 67 5.78 9.48 -28.13
C ARG A 67 4.51 8.62 -28.21
N SER A 68 4.51 7.39 -27.68
CA SER A 68 3.31 6.54 -27.64
C SER A 68 2.14 7.16 -26.86
N LEU A 69 2.42 7.93 -25.81
CA LEU A 69 1.42 8.70 -25.05
C LEU A 69 0.76 9.77 -25.92
N VAL A 70 1.55 10.54 -26.68
CA VAL A 70 1.05 11.64 -27.53
C VAL A 70 0.44 11.12 -28.84
N ASP A 71 1.08 10.17 -29.53
CA ASP A 71 0.62 9.59 -30.79
C ASP A 71 -0.75 8.88 -30.66
N ARG A 72 -1.08 8.40 -29.46
CA ARG A 72 -2.39 7.80 -29.15
C ARG A 72 -3.42 8.83 -28.66
N CYS A 73 -3.01 10.06 -28.36
CA CYS A 73 -3.87 11.12 -27.84
C CYS A 73 -4.36 12.06 -28.97
N ASP A 74 -5.39 11.64 -29.70
CA ASP A 74 -6.02 12.45 -30.76
C ASP A 74 -7.04 13.45 -30.16
N GLU A 75 -7.34 14.57 -30.84
CA GLU A 75 -8.43 15.50 -30.43
C GLU A 75 -9.79 14.78 -30.33
N LYS A 76 -10.06 13.84 -31.24
CA LYS A 76 -11.30 13.07 -31.35
C LYS A 76 -11.35 11.90 -30.38
N PHE A 77 -10.20 11.33 -30.04
CA PHE A 77 -10.13 10.06 -29.31
C PHE A 77 -9.57 10.19 -27.90
N ARG A 78 -8.87 11.28 -27.55
CA ARG A 78 -8.11 11.39 -26.28
C ARG A 78 -7.20 10.17 -26.09
N LEU A 79 -6.71 9.94 -24.87
CA LEU A 79 -5.91 8.77 -24.51
C LEU A 79 -6.63 7.91 -23.47
N GLY A 80 -6.58 6.59 -23.66
CA GLY A 80 -6.75 5.60 -22.61
C GLY A 80 -6.12 4.25 -22.99
N THR A 81 -5.29 3.68 -22.11
CA THR A 81 -4.65 2.35 -22.27
C THR A 81 -4.95 1.38 -21.14
N MET A 82 -6.10 1.56 -20.50
CA MET A 82 -6.64 0.65 -19.49
C MET A 82 -6.89 -0.76 -20.05
N GLY A 83 -6.73 -1.76 -19.19
CA GLY A 83 -7.13 -3.14 -19.45
C GLY A 83 -8.64 -3.33 -19.63
N VAL A 84 -9.03 -4.49 -20.17
CA VAL A 84 -10.43 -4.85 -20.35
C VAL A 84 -11.17 -5.00 -19.01
N SER A 85 -12.41 -4.53 -18.97
CA SER A 85 -13.38 -4.74 -17.90
C SER A 85 -14.52 -5.62 -18.39
N ILE A 86 -14.59 -6.84 -17.84
CA ILE A 86 -15.69 -7.77 -18.12
C ILE A 86 -17.00 -7.18 -17.60
N TYR A 87 -16.99 -6.61 -16.39
CA TYR A 87 -18.12 -5.91 -15.78
C TYR A 87 -18.72 -4.84 -16.70
N ASP A 88 -17.91 -3.90 -17.20
CA ASP A 88 -18.42 -2.81 -18.05
C ASP A 88 -18.85 -3.33 -19.43
N THR A 89 -18.15 -4.34 -19.97
CA THR A 89 -18.56 -4.99 -21.22
C THR A 89 -19.94 -5.64 -21.10
N ALA A 90 -20.25 -6.26 -19.96
CA ALA A 90 -21.57 -6.82 -19.69
C ALA A 90 -22.69 -5.74 -19.63
N TRP A 91 -22.41 -4.59 -19.00
CA TRP A 91 -23.37 -3.47 -18.99
C TRP A 91 -23.58 -2.84 -20.36
N VAL A 92 -22.54 -2.72 -21.19
CA VAL A 92 -22.67 -2.26 -22.58
C VAL A 92 -23.50 -3.25 -23.42
N ALA A 93 -23.32 -4.55 -23.21
CA ALA A 93 -24.11 -5.60 -23.85
C ALA A 93 -25.61 -5.59 -23.46
N LEU A 94 -25.99 -4.90 -22.38
CA LEU A 94 -27.40 -4.71 -21.95
C LEU A 94 -28.09 -3.50 -22.59
N VAL A 95 -27.41 -2.69 -23.41
CA VAL A 95 -28.04 -1.55 -24.07
C VAL A 95 -28.88 -2.00 -25.27
N SER A 96 -30.19 -1.77 -25.20
CA SER A 96 -31.12 -1.98 -26.29
C SER A 96 -31.88 -0.69 -26.66
N ARG A 97 -32.34 -0.62 -27.91
CA ARG A 97 -33.15 0.48 -28.44
C ARG A 97 -34.32 -0.08 -29.24
N THR A 98 -35.47 0.58 -29.17
CA THR A 98 -36.59 0.28 -30.08
C THR A 98 -36.36 0.99 -31.42
N ILE A 99 -36.16 0.22 -32.48
CA ILE A 99 -36.01 0.69 -33.87
C ILE A 99 -37.16 0.08 -34.68
N ASP A 100 -37.92 0.90 -35.41
CA ASP A 100 -39.10 0.48 -36.20
C ASP A 100 -40.10 -0.42 -35.43
N GLY A 101 -40.28 -0.14 -34.13
CA GLY A 101 -41.17 -0.90 -33.25
C GLY A 101 -40.62 -2.23 -32.73
N LYS A 102 -39.33 -2.55 -33.00
CA LYS A 102 -38.65 -3.75 -32.52
C LYS A 102 -37.52 -3.39 -31.56
N ALA A 103 -37.41 -4.06 -30.42
CA ALA A 103 -36.22 -3.99 -29.59
C ALA A 103 -35.00 -4.55 -30.36
N THR A 104 -33.85 -3.90 -30.26
CA THR A 104 -32.60 -4.31 -30.91
C THR A 104 -31.43 -4.02 -29.97
N TRP A 105 -30.51 -4.96 -29.80
CA TRP A 105 -29.26 -4.74 -29.06
C TRP A 105 -28.35 -3.80 -29.85
N VAL A 106 -27.79 -2.78 -29.18
CA VAL A 106 -27.01 -1.73 -29.84
C VAL A 106 -25.52 -2.07 -29.96
N PHE A 107 -25.04 -2.95 -29.06
CA PHE A 107 -23.67 -3.45 -29.00
C PHE A 107 -23.65 -5.00 -28.92
N PRO A 108 -24.16 -5.72 -29.94
CA PRO A 108 -24.08 -7.18 -29.97
C PRO A 108 -22.63 -7.68 -29.80
N GLU A 109 -21.65 -6.94 -30.29
CA GLU A 109 -20.23 -7.25 -30.15
C GLU A 109 -19.80 -7.47 -28.69
N SER A 110 -20.29 -6.63 -27.77
CA SER A 110 -20.00 -6.79 -26.34
C SER A 110 -20.66 -8.04 -25.75
N PHE A 111 -21.83 -8.45 -26.26
CA PHE A 111 -22.43 -9.73 -25.87
C PHE A 111 -21.60 -10.90 -26.37
N ASP A 112 -21.18 -10.87 -27.64
CA ASP A 112 -20.28 -11.87 -28.24
C ASP A 112 -18.99 -12.00 -27.43
N PHE A 113 -18.41 -10.88 -26.97
CA PHE A 113 -17.23 -10.89 -26.10
C PHE A 113 -17.50 -11.61 -24.77
N ILE A 114 -18.58 -11.26 -24.06
CA ILE A 114 -18.93 -11.88 -22.77
C ILE A 114 -19.19 -13.38 -22.93
N TYR A 115 -19.98 -13.76 -23.94
CA TYR A 115 -20.33 -15.13 -24.26
C TYR A 115 -19.08 -16.01 -24.50
N ASN A 116 -18.11 -15.50 -25.27
CA ASN A 116 -16.87 -16.21 -25.56
C ASN A 116 -15.85 -16.17 -24.41
N SER A 117 -16.01 -15.29 -23.42
CA SER A 117 -15.05 -15.10 -22.32
C SER A 117 -15.38 -15.89 -21.03
N GLN A 118 -16.44 -16.70 -21.03
CA GLN A 118 -16.79 -17.53 -19.86
C GLN A 118 -15.73 -18.61 -19.63
N ALA A 119 -15.23 -18.72 -18.39
CA ALA A 119 -14.28 -19.76 -18.00
C ALA A 119 -14.96 -21.14 -17.91
N SER A 120 -14.15 -22.21 -17.98
CA SER A 120 -14.63 -23.59 -17.97
C SER A 120 -15.33 -24.02 -16.67
N ASP A 121 -15.18 -23.25 -15.59
CA ASP A 121 -15.86 -23.46 -14.31
C ASP A 121 -17.19 -22.69 -14.20
N GLY A 122 -17.55 -21.90 -15.22
CA GLY A 122 -18.74 -21.06 -15.29
C GLY A 122 -18.53 -19.58 -14.94
N SER A 123 -17.37 -19.21 -14.38
CA SER A 123 -17.07 -17.85 -13.91
C SER A 123 -16.56 -16.91 -15.01
N TRP A 124 -16.44 -15.62 -14.67
CA TRP A 124 -15.57 -14.67 -15.36
C TRP A 124 -14.56 -14.12 -14.34
N PRO A 125 -13.35 -14.70 -14.22
CA PRO A 125 -12.50 -14.53 -13.04
C PRO A 125 -11.85 -13.15 -12.87
N GLY A 126 -11.85 -12.29 -13.90
CA GLY A 126 -11.20 -10.97 -13.83
C GLY A 126 -9.70 -11.07 -13.58
N ASP A 127 -9.22 -10.45 -12.49
CA ASP A 127 -7.84 -10.54 -12.01
C ASP A 127 -7.48 -11.88 -11.33
N GLY A 128 -8.47 -12.76 -11.14
CA GLY A 128 -8.34 -14.03 -10.42
C GLY A 128 -8.71 -13.93 -8.94
N SER A 129 -9.09 -12.75 -8.44
CA SER A 129 -9.63 -12.58 -7.09
C SER A 129 -11.09 -13.07 -7.02
N ILE A 130 -11.49 -13.54 -5.83
CA ILE A 130 -12.89 -13.94 -5.57
C ILE A 130 -13.85 -12.75 -5.76
N VAL A 131 -13.40 -11.54 -5.44
CA VAL A 131 -14.22 -10.31 -5.54
C VAL A 131 -14.53 -9.98 -7.00
N ASP A 132 -13.51 -9.92 -7.85
CA ASP A 132 -13.70 -9.66 -9.28
C ASP A 132 -14.49 -10.79 -9.95
N SER A 133 -14.21 -12.07 -9.60
CA SER A 133 -15.00 -13.22 -10.06
C SER A 133 -16.50 -13.04 -9.76
N ILE A 134 -16.85 -12.63 -8.54
CA ILE A 134 -18.24 -12.39 -8.14
C ILE A 134 -18.85 -11.23 -8.94
N ILE A 135 -18.19 -10.06 -8.97
CA ILE A 135 -18.72 -8.85 -9.61
C ILE A 135 -18.92 -9.06 -11.11
N ASN A 136 -17.93 -9.64 -11.80
CA ASN A 136 -18.01 -9.95 -13.22
C ASN A 136 -19.07 -11.02 -13.50
N THR A 137 -19.05 -12.14 -12.78
CA THR A 137 -19.99 -13.26 -13.04
C THR A 137 -21.44 -12.87 -12.75
N LEU A 138 -21.70 -11.99 -11.77
CA LEU A 138 -23.04 -11.42 -11.52
C LEU A 138 -23.54 -10.60 -12.71
N ALA A 139 -22.72 -9.67 -13.22
CA ALA A 139 -23.08 -8.83 -14.37
C ALA A 139 -23.26 -9.67 -15.65
N CYS A 140 -22.38 -10.64 -15.88
CA CYS A 140 -22.48 -11.56 -17.01
C CYS A 140 -23.74 -12.45 -16.93
N LEU A 141 -24.06 -13.01 -15.76
CA LEU A 141 -25.27 -13.82 -15.57
C LEU A 141 -26.56 -13.02 -15.85
N LEU A 142 -26.65 -11.78 -15.34
CA LEU A 142 -27.78 -10.89 -15.63
C LEU A 142 -27.89 -10.61 -17.14
N THR A 143 -26.76 -10.41 -17.80
CA THR A 143 -26.67 -10.18 -19.25
C THR A 143 -27.12 -11.40 -20.05
N LEU A 144 -26.62 -12.60 -19.74
CA LEU A 144 -27.04 -13.84 -20.41
C LEU A 144 -28.54 -14.10 -20.22
N LYS A 145 -29.11 -13.87 -19.03
CA LYS A 145 -30.54 -14.07 -18.78
C LYS A 145 -31.42 -13.11 -19.59
N ARG A 146 -31.11 -11.80 -19.58
CA ARG A 146 -31.87 -10.81 -20.36
C ARG A 146 -31.78 -11.06 -21.87
N HIS A 147 -30.62 -11.47 -22.38
CA HIS A 147 -30.48 -11.89 -23.79
C HIS A 147 -31.30 -13.14 -24.13
N ALA A 148 -31.32 -14.15 -23.25
CA ALA A 148 -32.14 -15.35 -23.44
C ALA A 148 -33.66 -15.06 -23.40
N GLN A 149 -34.09 -14.07 -22.60
CA GLN A 149 -35.50 -13.70 -22.45
C GLN A 149 -36.02 -12.73 -23.53
N ALA A 150 -35.15 -11.92 -24.13
CA ALA A 150 -35.54 -10.88 -25.09
C ALA A 150 -36.23 -11.43 -26.35
N GLY A 151 -36.14 -12.74 -26.62
CA GLY A 151 -36.78 -13.37 -27.78
C GLY A 151 -36.24 -12.90 -29.13
N LEU A 152 -35.10 -12.21 -29.12
CA LEU A 152 -34.36 -11.81 -30.30
C LEU A 152 -33.58 -13.03 -30.80
N ASP A 153 -33.63 -13.27 -32.12
CA ASP A 153 -32.93 -14.39 -32.74
C ASP A 153 -31.41 -14.14 -32.67
N SER A 154 -30.80 -14.67 -31.61
CA SER A 154 -29.44 -14.35 -31.22
C SER A 154 -28.41 -15.35 -31.73
N GLY A 155 -28.85 -16.48 -32.29
CA GLY A 155 -27.97 -17.56 -32.77
C GLY A 155 -27.31 -18.41 -31.66
N TYR A 156 -27.50 -18.06 -30.39
CA TYR A 156 -26.87 -18.74 -29.24
C TYR A 156 -27.71 -19.89 -28.70
N VAL A 157 -27.14 -21.11 -28.69
CA VAL A 157 -27.88 -22.36 -28.45
C VAL A 157 -27.77 -22.93 -27.03
N ASP A 158 -26.84 -22.41 -26.20
CA ASP A 158 -26.42 -22.96 -24.91
C ASP A 158 -26.54 -21.95 -23.75
N LEU A 159 -27.22 -20.81 -23.95
CA LEU A 159 -27.33 -19.74 -22.95
C LEU A 159 -27.88 -20.22 -21.60
N SER A 160 -28.78 -21.20 -21.58
CA SER A 160 -29.30 -21.76 -20.31
C SER A 160 -28.23 -22.52 -19.53
N GLU A 161 -27.47 -23.40 -20.20
CA GLU A 161 -26.39 -24.18 -19.58
C GLU A 161 -25.31 -23.25 -19.02
N ARG A 162 -24.95 -22.22 -19.79
CA ARG A 162 -24.00 -21.17 -19.37
C ARG A 162 -24.46 -20.37 -18.16
N CYS A 163 -25.76 -20.06 -18.07
CA CYS A 163 -26.34 -19.46 -16.87
C CYS A 163 -26.25 -20.41 -15.66
N ASP A 164 -26.54 -21.69 -15.84
CA ASP A 164 -26.53 -22.67 -14.75
C ASP A 164 -25.11 -22.90 -14.23
N MET A 165 -24.10 -22.91 -15.12
CA MET A 165 -22.68 -22.88 -14.76
C MET A 165 -22.30 -21.61 -13.99
N ALA A 166 -22.72 -20.43 -14.44
CA ALA A 166 -22.46 -19.16 -13.75
C ALA A 166 -23.12 -19.10 -12.35
N ILE A 167 -24.34 -19.63 -12.20
CA ILE A 167 -25.01 -19.77 -10.90
C ILE A 167 -24.24 -20.73 -9.99
N ALA A 168 -23.68 -21.82 -10.51
CA ALA A 168 -22.86 -22.75 -9.75
C ALA A 168 -21.52 -22.12 -9.28
N ALA A 169 -20.85 -21.37 -10.15
CA ALA A 169 -19.64 -20.61 -9.83
C ALA A 169 -19.92 -19.56 -8.74
N LEU A 170 -20.96 -18.73 -8.90
CA LEU A 170 -21.36 -17.74 -7.91
C LEU A 170 -21.70 -18.36 -6.55
N LYS A 171 -22.44 -19.49 -6.53
CA LYS A 171 -22.75 -20.19 -5.27
C LYS A 171 -21.49 -20.60 -4.52
N ARG A 172 -20.46 -21.07 -5.22
CA ARG A 172 -19.15 -21.45 -4.67
C ARG A 172 -18.36 -20.24 -4.17
N ASP A 173 -18.24 -19.20 -4.99
CA ASP A 173 -17.41 -18.03 -4.68
C ASP A 173 -18.01 -17.20 -3.53
N LEU A 174 -19.33 -17.02 -3.52
CA LEU A 174 -20.05 -16.31 -2.46
C LEU A 174 -19.93 -16.97 -1.07
N GLN A 175 -19.76 -18.30 -0.97
CA GLN A 175 -19.51 -18.94 0.34
C GLN A 175 -18.18 -18.50 0.96
N ASN A 176 -17.21 -18.11 0.14
CA ASN A 176 -15.85 -17.75 0.57
C ASN A 176 -15.61 -16.23 0.56
N TRP A 177 -16.65 -15.43 0.26
CA TRP A 177 -16.52 -13.99 0.13
C TRP A 177 -16.47 -13.28 1.50
N ASP A 178 -15.37 -12.56 1.74
CA ASP A 178 -15.26 -11.65 2.87
C ASP A 178 -15.67 -10.21 2.49
N VAL A 179 -16.92 -9.87 2.79
CA VAL A 179 -17.49 -8.53 2.56
C VAL A 179 -16.80 -7.48 3.43
N ALA A 180 -16.25 -7.87 4.60
CA ALA A 180 -15.66 -6.92 5.55
C ALA A 180 -14.29 -6.37 5.10
N THR A 181 -13.56 -7.09 4.26
CA THR A 181 -12.23 -6.71 3.74
C THR A 181 -12.22 -6.39 2.25
N THR A 182 -13.38 -6.43 1.59
CA THR A 182 -13.51 -6.06 0.18
C THR A 182 -13.37 -4.55 -0.01
N GLU A 183 -12.42 -4.13 -0.84
CA GLU A 183 -12.28 -2.74 -1.31
C GLU A 183 -12.34 -2.71 -2.84
N ARG A 184 -13.47 -2.23 -3.36
CA ARG A 184 -13.77 -2.00 -4.79
C ARG A 184 -14.71 -0.79 -4.90
N ILE A 185 -14.61 -0.01 -5.95
CA ILE A 185 -15.43 1.19 -6.14
C ILE A 185 -16.90 0.80 -6.28
N GLY A 186 -17.71 1.23 -5.31
CA GLY A 186 -19.18 1.11 -5.37
C GLY A 186 -19.75 -0.30 -5.13
N PHE A 187 -18.94 -1.31 -4.77
CA PHE A 187 -19.41 -2.70 -4.67
C PHE A 187 -20.60 -2.90 -3.71
N GLU A 188 -20.66 -2.12 -2.62
CA GLU A 188 -21.76 -2.20 -1.64
C GLU A 188 -23.08 -1.62 -2.16
N MET A 189 -23.10 -1.06 -3.38
CA MET A 189 -24.29 -0.64 -4.12
C MET A 189 -24.49 -1.52 -5.36
N ILE A 190 -23.41 -1.77 -6.12
CA ILE A 190 -23.40 -2.58 -7.35
C ILE A 190 -23.91 -4.00 -7.10
N VAL A 191 -23.32 -4.72 -6.13
CA VAL A 191 -23.63 -6.14 -5.91
C VAL A 191 -25.08 -6.34 -5.43
N PRO A 192 -25.59 -5.58 -4.44
CA PRO A 192 -27.02 -5.63 -4.08
C PRO A 192 -27.96 -5.31 -5.25
N SER A 193 -27.64 -4.32 -6.10
CA SER A 193 -28.48 -3.93 -7.24
C SER A 193 -28.58 -5.04 -8.30
N ILE A 194 -27.48 -5.75 -8.55
CA ILE A 194 -27.49 -6.92 -9.45
C ILE A 194 -28.22 -8.10 -8.80
N PHE A 195 -28.11 -8.32 -7.49
CA PHE A 195 -28.95 -9.31 -6.79
C PHE A 195 -30.44 -8.96 -6.90
N GLU A 196 -30.86 -7.73 -6.59
CA GLU A 196 -32.25 -7.26 -6.73
C GLU A 196 -32.77 -7.43 -8.18
N SER A 197 -31.90 -7.30 -9.18
CA SER A 197 -32.22 -7.56 -10.59
C SER A 197 -32.34 -9.05 -10.90
N LEU A 198 -31.46 -9.90 -10.36
CA LEU A 198 -31.49 -11.36 -10.57
C LEU A 198 -32.64 -12.04 -9.81
N GLU A 199 -33.03 -11.52 -8.65
CA GLU A 199 -34.20 -11.96 -7.88
C GLU A 199 -35.50 -11.77 -8.69
N GLN A 200 -35.60 -10.70 -9.49
CA GLN A 200 -36.71 -10.49 -10.43
C GLN A 200 -36.75 -11.53 -11.57
N GLU A 201 -35.59 -12.05 -11.97
CA GLU A 201 -35.46 -13.15 -12.93
C GLU A 201 -35.59 -14.55 -12.27
N GLY A 202 -35.93 -14.61 -10.98
CA GLY A 202 -36.12 -15.85 -10.21
C GLY A 202 -34.82 -16.53 -9.75
N ILE A 203 -33.71 -15.80 -9.68
CA ILE A 203 -32.40 -16.31 -9.24
C ILE A 203 -32.01 -15.67 -7.91
N GLU A 204 -32.03 -16.46 -6.84
CA GLU A 204 -31.63 -16.03 -5.51
C GLU A 204 -30.31 -16.68 -5.07
N PHE A 205 -29.53 -15.94 -4.26
CA PHE A 205 -28.29 -16.43 -3.65
C PHE A 205 -28.32 -16.25 -2.12
N ASP A 206 -27.95 -17.29 -1.39
CA ASP A 206 -27.71 -17.23 0.05
C ASP A 206 -26.24 -17.51 0.37
N PHE A 207 -25.67 -16.71 1.28
CA PHE A 207 -24.24 -16.74 1.61
C PHE A 207 -23.95 -16.09 2.97
N PRO A 208 -22.87 -16.49 3.67
CA PRO A 208 -22.69 -16.19 5.10
C PRO A 208 -22.68 -14.70 5.44
N GLN A 209 -22.16 -13.85 4.54
CA GLN A 209 -22.01 -12.42 4.77
C GLN A 209 -23.14 -11.56 4.14
N ARG A 210 -24.22 -12.15 3.59
CA ARG A 210 -25.33 -11.40 2.95
C ARG A 210 -25.92 -10.34 3.87
N ALA A 211 -26.14 -10.67 5.15
CA ALA A 211 -26.66 -9.73 6.14
C ALA A 211 -25.72 -8.54 6.44
N LEU A 212 -24.40 -8.73 6.31
CA LEU A 212 -23.43 -7.63 6.43
C LEU A 212 -23.47 -6.72 5.21
N LEU A 213 -23.48 -7.30 4.00
CA LEU A 213 -23.60 -6.54 2.75
C LEU A 213 -24.84 -5.64 2.74
N TYR A 214 -26.02 -6.20 2.99
CA TYR A 214 -27.27 -5.43 3.00
C TYR A 214 -27.33 -4.38 4.12
N LYS A 215 -26.64 -4.62 5.25
CA LYS A 215 -26.47 -3.59 6.30
C LYS A 215 -25.63 -2.41 5.79
N ILE A 216 -24.54 -2.64 5.07
CA ILE A 216 -23.70 -1.58 4.51
C ILE A 216 -24.46 -0.84 3.39
N TYR A 217 -25.09 -1.57 2.46
CA TYR A 217 -25.97 -1.02 1.42
C TYR A 217 -27.03 -0.08 1.99
N THR A 218 -27.81 -0.54 2.96
CA THR A 218 -28.84 0.27 3.64
C THR A 218 -28.27 1.51 4.32
N GLN A 219 -27.04 1.43 4.85
CA GLN A 219 -26.36 2.58 5.47
C GLN A 219 -25.81 3.58 4.46
N LYS A 220 -25.35 3.12 3.28
CA LYS A 220 -24.93 3.99 2.18
C LYS A 220 -26.11 4.65 1.47
N LEU A 221 -27.14 3.88 1.12
CA LEU A 221 -28.34 4.38 0.44
C LEU A 221 -29.03 5.52 1.21
N LYS A 222 -29.06 5.45 2.54
CA LYS A 222 -29.57 6.52 3.42
C LYS A 222 -28.79 7.85 3.38
N LYS A 223 -27.60 7.88 2.77
CA LYS A 223 -26.79 9.10 2.57
C LYS A 223 -26.95 9.70 1.17
N ILE A 224 -27.64 9.01 0.27
CA ILE A 224 -27.83 9.45 -1.12
C ILE A 224 -28.98 10.44 -1.15
N ASP A 225 -28.67 11.69 -1.46
CA ASP A 225 -29.65 12.73 -1.78
C ASP A 225 -29.63 12.97 -3.29
N TRP A 226 -30.63 12.42 -3.97
CA TRP A 226 -30.80 12.60 -5.41
C TRP A 226 -30.97 14.06 -5.82
N GLU A 227 -31.55 14.93 -4.98
CA GLU A 227 -31.67 16.36 -5.30
C GLU A 227 -30.34 17.11 -5.23
N ILE A 228 -29.33 16.57 -4.54
CA ILE A 228 -27.95 17.05 -4.63
C ILE A 228 -27.30 16.51 -5.90
N ILE A 229 -27.45 15.20 -6.18
CA ILE A 229 -26.83 14.54 -7.34
C ILE A 229 -27.34 15.13 -8.66
N TYR A 230 -28.64 15.37 -8.83
CA TYR A 230 -29.22 16.06 -10.01
C TYR A 230 -28.81 17.53 -10.17
N LYS A 231 -27.91 18.06 -9.33
CA LYS A 231 -27.43 19.45 -9.37
C LYS A 231 -25.90 19.56 -9.31
N GLN A 232 -25.21 18.55 -8.79
CA GLN A 232 -23.78 18.57 -8.51
C GLN A 232 -23.10 17.35 -9.14
N HIS A 233 -21.95 17.58 -9.75
CA HIS A 233 -21.13 16.51 -10.33
C HIS A 233 -20.45 15.74 -9.19
N THR A 234 -20.95 14.56 -8.85
CA THR A 234 -20.49 13.74 -7.71
C THR A 234 -19.97 12.39 -8.20
N SER A 235 -19.09 11.74 -7.42
CA SER A 235 -18.53 10.43 -7.76
C SER A 235 -19.55 9.29 -7.88
N ILE A 236 -20.79 9.48 -7.40
CA ILE A 236 -21.91 8.55 -7.64
C ILE A 236 -22.22 8.41 -9.14
N LEU A 237 -21.94 9.45 -9.94
CA LEU A 237 -22.09 9.44 -11.40
C LEU A 237 -21.16 8.41 -12.09
N HIS A 238 -20.16 7.87 -11.39
CA HIS A 238 -19.32 6.79 -11.92
C HIS A 238 -19.99 5.42 -11.84
N SER A 239 -21.03 5.24 -11.02
CA SER A 239 -21.68 3.95 -10.74
C SER A 239 -23.21 4.00 -10.88
N LEU A 240 -23.75 4.75 -11.86
CA LEU A 240 -25.21 4.88 -12.02
C LEU A 240 -25.92 3.56 -12.37
N GLU A 241 -25.21 2.57 -12.88
CA GLU A 241 -25.73 1.24 -13.14
C GLU A 241 -26.26 0.55 -11.87
N ALA A 242 -25.73 0.89 -10.70
CA ALA A 242 -26.24 0.40 -9.41
C ALA A 242 -27.60 1.01 -9.01
N PHE A 243 -28.08 2.04 -9.71
CA PHE A 243 -29.24 2.84 -9.34
C PHE A 243 -30.37 2.82 -10.39
N VAL A 244 -30.35 1.84 -11.29
CA VAL A 244 -31.46 1.57 -12.22
C VAL A 244 -32.75 1.35 -11.43
N GLY A 245 -33.81 2.09 -11.81
CA GLY A 245 -35.10 2.10 -11.09
C GLY A 245 -35.13 2.92 -9.79
N GLN A 246 -33.99 3.45 -9.32
CA GLN A 246 -33.91 4.27 -8.10
C GLN A 246 -33.72 5.77 -8.38
N CYS A 247 -33.36 6.14 -9.62
CA CYS A 247 -33.17 7.52 -10.05
C CYS A 247 -33.83 7.83 -11.41
N ASP A 248 -33.95 9.12 -11.71
CA ASP A 248 -34.46 9.68 -12.95
C ASP A 248 -33.27 10.01 -13.88
N PHE A 249 -33.04 9.16 -14.88
CA PHE A 249 -31.93 9.32 -15.82
C PHE A 249 -32.11 10.52 -16.77
N ASP A 250 -33.33 11.00 -17.03
CA ASP A 250 -33.53 12.21 -17.84
C ASP A 250 -33.00 13.45 -17.12
N ARG A 251 -33.12 13.48 -15.78
CA ARG A 251 -32.53 14.54 -14.96
C ARG A 251 -31.00 14.48 -14.92
N LEU A 252 -30.39 13.32 -15.20
CA LEU A 252 -28.93 13.15 -15.23
C LEU A 252 -28.28 13.52 -16.57
N ALA A 253 -29.07 13.68 -17.66
CA ALA A 253 -28.56 13.99 -19.01
C ALA A 253 -27.63 15.21 -19.08
N HIS A 254 -27.86 16.22 -18.22
CA HIS A 254 -27.06 17.45 -18.18
C HIS A 254 -25.66 17.28 -17.54
N HIS A 255 -25.38 16.13 -16.91
CA HIS A 255 -24.04 15.78 -16.43
C HIS A 255 -23.15 15.18 -17.53
N THR A 256 -23.69 14.88 -18.72
CA THR A 256 -22.90 14.28 -19.80
C THR A 256 -21.74 15.20 -20.23
N ARG A 257 -20.52 14.65 -20.26
CA ARG A 257 -19.28 15.32 -20.73
C ARG A 257 -18.68 14.48 -21.85
N ASP A 258 -18.47 15.07 -23.02
CA ASP A 258 -18.01 14.37 -24.24
C ASP A 258 -18.75 13.04 -24.54
N GLY A 259 -20.05 13.00 -24.19
CA GLY A 259 -20.93 11.82 -24.35
C GLY A 259 -20.94 10.85 -23.15
N ASN A 260 -20.01 10.95 -22.20
CA ASN A 260 -19.90 10.06 -21.06
C ASN A 260 -20.54 10.60 -19.78
N LEU A 261 -20.73 9.70 -18.81
CA LEU A 261 -20.98 10.04 -17.41
C LEU A 261 -19.81 9.58 -16.55
N PHE A 262 -19.07 10.55 -16.01
CA PHE A 262 -17.94 10.36 -15.08
C PHE A 262 -16.91 9.32 -15.58
N ASP A 263 -16.57 9.42 -16.86
CA ASP A 263 -15.62 8.57 -17.58
C ASP A 263 -15.91 7.06 -17.48
N SER A 264 -17.15 6.66 -17.15
CA SER A 264 -17.54 5.27 -16.92
C SER A 264 -18.41 4.69 -18.04
N PRO A 265 -17.94 3.63 -18.75
CA PRO A 265 -18.74 2.95 -19.75
C PRO A 265 -20.00 2.26 -19.20
N ALA A 266 -19.94 1.51 -18.09
CA ALA A 266 -21.15 0.92 -17.51
C ALA A 266 -22.17 1.98 -17.08
N SER A 267 -21.72 3.10 -16.50
CA SER A 267 -22.63 4.16 -16.07
C SER A 267 -23.27 4.87 -17.27
N THR A 268 -22.51 5.07 -18.34
CA THR A 268 -23.00 5.65 -19.61
C THR A 268 -23.96 4.69 -20.33
N ALA A 269 -23.70 3.38 -20.28
CA ALA A 269 -24.59 2.34 -20.80
C ALA A 269 -25.92 2.29 -20.02
N ALA A 270 -25.87 2.36 -18.69
CA ALA A 270 -27.07 2.42 -17.85
C ALA A 270 -27.91 3.68 -18.14
N TYR A 271 -27.26 4.84 -18.34
CA TYR A 271 -27.96 6.05 -18.78
C TYR A 271 -28.62 5.88 -20.15
N LEU A 272 -27.87 5.40 -21.15
CA LEU A 272 -28.37 5.24 -22.53
C LEU A 272 -29.53 4.23 -22.62
N ALA A 273 -29.55 3.22 -21.74
CA ALA A 273 -30.61 2.23 -21.65
C ALA A 273 -31.87 2.69 -20.87
N ASN A 274 -31.78 3.74 -20.05
CA ASN A 274 -32.87 4.15 -19.14
C ASN A 274 -33.37 5.60 -19.34
N ALA A 275 -32.67 6.44 -20.09
CA ALA A 275 -33.15 7.77 -20.47
C ALA A 275 -34.32 7.66 -21.48
N SER A 276 -35.33 8.55 -21.38
CA SER A 276 -36.46 8.56 -22.31
C SER A 276 -36.09 9.09 -23.70
N LYS A 277 -34.93 9.76 -23.81
CA LYS A 277 -34.34 10.24 -25.06
C LYS A 277 -32.98 9.58 -25.27
N TRP A 278 -32.79 9.07 -26.48
CA TRP A 278 -31.50 8.57 -26.92
C TRP A 278 -30.49 9.71 -27.06
N ASP A 279 -29.29 9.57 -26.48
CA ASP A 279 -28.16 10.48 -26.73
C ASP A 279 -27.17 9.81 -27.68
N ASP A 280 -27.18 10.23 -28.95
CA ASP A 280 -26.27 9.72 -29.99
C ASP A 280 -24.78 9.95 -29.62
N ARG A 281 -24.45 10.91 -28.75
CA ARG A 281 -23.08 11.14 -28.27
C ARG A 281 -22.65 10.08 -27.26
N SER A 282 -23.56 9.62 -26.41
CA SER A 282 -23.29 8.52 -25.48
C SER A 282 -23.13 7.19 -26.21
N GLU A 283 -23.91 6.96 -27.27
CA GLU A 283 -23.68 5.81 -28.15
C GLU A 283 -22.31 5.91 -28.85
N ALA A 284 -21.98 7.07 -29.42
CA ALA A 284 -20.69 7.31 -30.08
C ALA A 284 -19.49 7.13 -29.14
N TYR A 285 -19.61 7.58 -27.89
CA TYR A 285 -18.63 7.35 -26.83
C TYR A 285 -18.42 5.84 -26.57
N LEU A 286 -19.48 5.06 -26.38
CA LEU A 286 -19.35 3.61 -26.12
C LEU A 286 -18.74 2.86 -27.31
N ARG A 287 -19.12 3.22 -28.55
CA ARG A 287 -18.48 2.67 -29.77
C ARG A 287 -17.00 3.03 -29.85
N LEU A 288 -16.62 4.20 -29.37
CA LEU A 288 -15.24 4.66 -29.33
C LEU A 288 -14.41 3.94 -28.25
N VAL A 289 -14.95 3.71 -27.05
CA VAL A 289 -14.29 2.89 -26.03
C VAL A 289 -14.04 1.48 -26.57
N MET A 290 -15.02 0.88 -27.25
CA MET A 290 -14.88 -0.44 -27.88
C MET A 290 -13.77 -0.49 -28.94
N GLU A 291 -13.71 0.51 -29.83
CA GLU A 291 -12.68 0.60 -30.87
C GLU A 291 -11.26 0.75 -30.28
N ASN A 292 -11.11 1.43 -29.14
CA ASN A 292 -9.85 1.51 -28.40
C ASN A 292 -9.50 0.18 -27.71
N CYS A 293 -10.50 -0.52 -27.17
CA CYS A 293 -10.31 -1.79 -26.43
C CYS A 293 -10.13 -3.02 -27.34
N LYS A 294 -10.35 -2.90 -28.66
CA LYS A 294 -10.35 -4.02 -29.63
C LYS A 294 -9.13 -4.94 -29.59
N SER A 295 -7.97 -4.46 -29.11
CA SER A 295 -6.76 -5.26 -28.94
C SER A 295 -6.85 -6.33 -27.84
N TYR A 296 -7.79 -6.20 -26.91
CA TYR A 296 -8.16 -7.23 -25.93
C TYR A 296 -9.24 -8.20 -26.46
N GLY A 297 -9.86 -7.86 -27.60
CA GLY A 297 -10.96 -8.61 -28.23
C GLY A 297 -11.99 -7.64 -28.80
N TYR A 298 -12.62 -8.00 -29.93
CA TYR A 298 -13.70 -7.19 -30.48
C TYR A 298 -14.91 -7.25 -29.53
N GLY A 299 -15.56 -6.11 -29.29
CA GLY A 299 -16.63 -5.98 -28.29
C GLY A 299 -16.18 -5.66 -26.86
N ALA A 300 -14.89 -5.81 -26.53
CA ALA A 300 -14.35 -5.48 -25.20
C ALA A 300 -14.51 -3.99 -24.85
N ILE A 301 -14.66 -3.69 -23.56
CA ILE A 301 -14.80 -2.34 -22.97
C ILE A 301 -13.89 -2.26 -21.73
N CYS A 302 -13.36 -1.09 -21.38
CA CYS A 302 -12.57 -0.86 -20.15
C CYS A 302 -13.41 -0.22 -19.02
N ASN A 303 -12.88 -0.14 -17.80
CA ASN A 303 -13.61 0.40 -16.63
C ASN A 303 -13.72 1.94 -16.62
N ILE A 304 -12.66 2.64 -17.04
CA ILE A 304 -12.61 4.11 -17.09
C ILE A 304 -12.02 4.54 -18.43
N TRP A 305 -12.63 5.55 -19.07
CA TRP A 305 -12.11 6.16 -20.29
C TRP A 305 -12.73 7.54 -20.54
N PRO A 306 -11.95 8.54 -21.02
CA PRO A 306 -10.50 8.50 -21.22
C PRO A 306 -9.72 8.67 -19.89
N THR A 307 -8.45 8.30 -19.89
CA THR A 307 -7.53 8.38 -18.73
C THR A 307 -6.29 9.24 -19.04
N THR A 308 -6.50 10.27 -19.86
CA THR A 308 -5.41 11.06 -20.49
C THR A 308 -4.56 11.82 -19.48
N ILE A 309 -5.20 12.47 -18.50
CA ILE A 309 -4.49 13.29 -17.51
C ILE A 309 -3.72 12.39 -16.56
N PHE A 310 -4.37 11.32 -16.08
CA PHE A 310 -3.76 10.27 -15.27
C PHE A 310 -2.53 9.65 -15.95
N GLU A 311 -2.67 9.12 -17.18
CA GLU A 311 -1.55 8.48 -17.90
C GLU A 311 -0.39 9.43 -18.19
N PHE A 312 -0.68 10.68 -18.54
CA PHE A 312 0.34 11.70 -18.75
C PHE A 312 1.06 12.05 -17.45
N ALA A 313 0.31 12.38 -16.41
CA ALA A 313 0.86 12.87 -15.15
C ALA A 313 1.69 11.81 -14.43
N TRP A 314 1.21 10.56 -14.37
CA TRP A 314 1.97 9.44 -13.79
C TRP A 314 3.22 9.12 -14.61
N SER A 315 3.07 8.85 -15.92
CA SER A 315 4.20 8.39 -16.75
C SER A 315 5.34 9.42 -16.78
N LEU A 316 5.00 10.71 -16.88
CA LEU A 316 5.98 11.80 -16.86
C LEU A 316 6.64 11.99 -15.49
N SER A 317 5.85 11.99 -14.41
CA SER A 317 6.40 12.16 -13.05
C SER A 317 7.35 11.02 -12.68
N ASN A 318 6.97 9.77 -12.98
CA ASN A 318 7.77 8.59 -12.66
C ASN A 318 9.14 8.60 -13.34
N LEU A 319 9.20 9.00 -14.62
CA LEU A 319 10.46 9.15 -15.35
C LEU A 319 11.35 10.21 -14.67
N ILE A 320 10.85 11.42 -14.41
CA ILE A 320 11.70 12.48 -13.88
C ILE A 320 12.09 12.21 -12.41
N GLU A 321 11.19 11.65 -11.59
CA GLU A 321 11.46 11.26 -10.20
C GLU A 321 12.43 10.09 -10.04
N SER A 322 12.62 9.29 -11.09
CA SER A 322 13.64 8.24 -11.16
C SER A 322 14.97 8.71 -11.76
N GLY A 323 15.13 10.02 -12.01
CA GLY A 323 16.39 10.64 -12.40
C GLY A 323 16.60 10.80 -13.90
N PHE A 324 15.55 10.70 -14.73
CA PHE A 324 15.65 11.13 -16.13
C PHE A 324 15.73 12.66 -16.22
N GLU A 325 16.76 13.15 -16.91
CA GLU A 325 16.99 14.58 -17.13
C GLU A 325 16.03 15.10 -18.22
N GLN A 326 15.28 16.15 -17.87
CA GLN A 326 14.21 16.71 -18.71
C GLN A 326 14.69 17.11 -20.12
N ASP A 327 15.91 17.61 -20.25
CA ASP A 327 16.50 18.09 -21.52
C ASP A 327 16.86 16.96 -22.50
N LYS A 328 16.98 15.73 -22.02
CA LYS A 328 17.26 14.52 -22.81
C LYS A 328 16.00 13.74 -23.20
N LEU A 329 14.85 14.15 -22.67
CA LEU A 329 13.55 13.60 -23.04
C LEU A 329 13.03 14.24 -24.34
N ASP A 330 12.02 13.61 -24.97
CA ASP A 330 11.41 14.09 -26.22
C ASP A 330 10.67 15.41 -25.99
N GLN A 331 11.31 16.53 -26.34
CA GLN A 331 10.79 17.87 -26.08
C GLN A 331 9.45 18.14 -26.78
N THR A 332 9.18 17.52 -27.93
CA THR A 332 7.90 17.70 -28.62
C THR A 332 6.79 16.98 -27.86
N ALA A 333 7.02 15.75 -27.40
CA ALA A 333 6.06 15.04 -26.57
C ALA A 333 5.83 15.74 -25.21
N LEU A 334 6.89 16.23 -24.56
CA LEU A 334 6.78 17.00 -23.32
C LEU A 334 5.98 18.30 -23.50
N GLU A 335 6.17 19.00 -24.62
CA GLU A 335 5.45 20.24 -24.91
C GLU A 335 3.94 19.98 -24.98
N SER A 336 3.51 18.99 -25.78
CA SER A 336 2.10 18.61 -25.96
C SER A 336 1.47 18.02 -24.69
N ILE A 337 2.17 17.18 -23.94
CA ILE A 337 1.71 16.69 -22.63
C ILE A 337 1.47 17.89 -21.70
N GLY A 338 2.41 18.83 -21.66
CA GLY A 338 2.29 20.04 -20.84
C GLY A 338 1.12 20.95 -21.23
N GLU A 339 0.85 21.13 -22.53
CA GLU A 339 -0.32 21.88 -22.99
C GLU A 339 -1.63 21.23 -22.54
N ILE A 340 -1.74 19.90 -22.65
CA ILE A 340 -2.97 19.16 -22.29
C ILE A 340 -3.20 19.17 -20.76
N LEU A 341 -2.16 18.92 -19.95
CA LEU A 341 -2.24 19.02 -18.49
C LEU A 341 -2.60 20.44 -18.03
N HIS A 342 -1.96 21.46 -18.61
CA HIS A 342 -2.26 22.86 -18.28
C HIS A 342 -3.69 23.24 -18.70
N SER A 343 -4.16 22.75 -19.86
CA SER A 343 -5.54 22.98 -20.30
C SER A 343 -6.54 22.36 -19.33
N ALA A 344 -6.33 21.12 -18.89
CA ALA A 344 -7.25 20.44 -17.97
C ALA A 344 -7.36 21.18 -16.62
N LEU A 345 -6.24 21.55 -16.01
CA LEU A 345 -6.24 22.36 -14.78
C LEU A 345 -6.87 23.74 -15.00
N THR A 346 -6.63 24.39 -16.15
CA THR A 346 -7.27 25.68 -16.47
C THR A 346 -8.78 25.54 -16.59
N THR A 347 -9.26 24.50 -17.28
CA THR A 347 -10.69 24.19 -17.46
C THR A 347 -11.37 23.85 -16.13
N GLY A 348 -10.71 23.11 -15.24
CA GLY A 348 -11.23 22.76 -13.91
C GLY A 348 -11.05 23.83 -12.84
N GLY A 349 -10.51 25.01 -13.16
CA GLY A 349 -10.32 26.11 -12.19
C GLY A 349 -9.17 25.89 -11.20
N GLY A 350 -8.19 25.06 -11.57
CA GLY A 350 -6.99 24.72 -10.80
C GLY A 350 -7.00 23.34 -10.16
N ILE A 351 -8.06 22.56 -10.39
CA ILE A 351 -8.17 21.14 -10.01
C ILE A 351 -8.54 20.31 -11.25
N THR A 352 -8.23 19.02 -11.26
CA THR A 352 -8.53 18.09 -12.36
C THR A 352 -8.74 16.68 -11.82
N GLY A 353 -9.19 15.76 -12.68
CA GLY A 353 -9.25 14.32 -12.42
C GLY A 353 -8.57 13.58 -13.58
N ALA A 354 -8.76 12.27 -13.67
CA ALA A 354 -8.12 11.41 -14.67
C ALA A 354 -8.33 11.83 -16.14
N SER A 355 -9.35 12.65 -16.42
CA SER A 355 -9.64 13.24 -17.73
C SER A 355 -9.91 14.76 -17.65
N MET A 356 -9.90 15.43 -18.80
CA MET A 356 -10.15 16.88 -18.92
C MET A 356 -11.51 17.34 -18.34
N TYR A 357 -12.51 16.46 -18.31
CA TYR A 357 -13.85 16.74 -17.78
C TYR A 357 -14.29 15.75 -16.68
N GLY A 358 -13.37 14.91 -16.21
CA GLY A 358 -13.59 13.99 -15.11
C GLY A 358 -13.92 14.74 -13.82
N GLY A 359 -14.51 14.04 -12.85
CA GLY A 359 -14.71 14.63 -11.52
C GLY A 359 -13.36 14.87 -10.85
N PRO A 360 -13.05 16.10 -10.39
CA PRO A 360 -11.72 16.41 -9.90
C PRO A 360 -11.47 15.86 -8.49
N ASP A 361 -10.23 15.46 -8.26
CA ASP A 361 -9.73 14.89 -7.02
C ASP A 361 -8.32 15.39 -6.70
N ALA A 362 -7.86 15.15 -5.47
CA ALA A 362 -6.56 15.62 -5.02
C ALA A 362 -5.37 14.84 -5.62
N ASP A 363 -5.58 13.62 -6.12
CA ASP A 363 -4.52 12.71 -6.57
C ASP A 363 -4.06 13.10 -7.97
N ASP A 364 -5.00 13.09 -8.93
CA ASP A 364 -4.79 13.57 -10.29
C ASP A 364 -4.39 15.05 -10.31
N THR A 365 -4.98 15.89 -9.44
CA THR A 365 -4.56 17.30 -9.31
C THR A 365 -3.10 17.42 -8.85
N ALA A 366 -2.70 16.70 -7.80
CA ALA A 366 -1.33 16.78 -7.27
C ALA A 366 -0.30 16.24 -8.29
N LYS A 367 -0.58 15.11 -8.94
CA LYS A 367 0.28 14.56 -9.99
C LYS A 367 0.35 15.45 -11.23
N ALA A 368 -0.76 16.02 -11.70
CA ALA A 368 -0.76 16.92 -12.87
C ALA A 368 0.08 18.20 -12.61
N ILE A 369 -0.08 18.83 -11.44
CA ILE A 369 0.72 20.01 -11.05
C ILE A 369 2.21 19.65 -10.90
N THR A 370 2.51 18.45 -10.37
CA THR A 370 3.87 17.91 -10.23
C THR A 370 4.54 17.69 -11.59
N ALA A 371 3.88 16.97 -12.49
CA ALA A 371 4.35 16.71 -13.84
C ALA A 371 4.64 18.00 -14.62
N LEU A 372 3.70 18.96 -14.58
CA LEU A 372 3.86 20.29 -15.17
C LEU A 372 5.07 21.05 -14.63
N ARG A 373 5.32 20.96 -13.32
CA ARG A 373 6.46 21.60 -12.68
C ARG A 373 7.79 21.01 -13.13
N TYR A 374 7.87 19.68 -13.25
CA TYR A 374 9.08 18.99 -13.71
C TYR A 374 9.48 19.33 -15.15
N ILE A 375 8.52 19.68 -16.02
CA ILE A 375 8.79 20.14 -17.39
C ILE A 375 8.91 21.67 -17.53
N GLY A 376 9.04 22.40 -16.41
CA GLY A 376 9.23 23.85 -16.43
C GLY A 376 7.99 24.68 -16.79
N LYS A 377 6.79 24.07 -16.74
CA LYS A 377 5.48 24.72 -17.00
C LYS A 377 4.63 24.80 -15.73
N PRO A 378 5.11 25.38 -14.61
CA PRO A 378 4.47 25.25 -13.29
C PRO A 378 3.05 25.83 -13.25
N PHE A 379 2.14 25.11 -12.59
CA PHE A 379 0.78 25.56 -12.28
C PHE A 379 0.67 25.94 -10.77
N PRO A 380 -0.21 26.89 -10.38
CA PRO A 380 -0.47 27.21 -8.97
C PRO A 380 -1.10 26.06 -8.18
N LEU A 381 -0.82 25.99 -6.87
CA LEU A 381 -1.36 24.96 -5.96
C LEU A 381 -2.65 25.42 -5.25
N ASP A 382 -3.01 26.70 -5.35
CA ASP A 382 -3.99 27.38 -4.49
C ASP A 382 -5.39 26.75 -4.48
N ALA A 383 -5.81 26.12 -5.58
CA ALA A 383 -7.12 25.49 -5.69
C ALA A 383 -7.21 24.13 -4.98
N LEU A 384 -6.08 23.46 -4.74
CA LEU A 384 -6.02 22.16 -4.04
C LEU A 384 -6.49 22.31 -2.57
N PHE A 385 -6.09 23.38 -1.90
CA PHE A 385 -6.36 23.60 -0.47
C PHE A 385 -7.88 23.72 -0.14
N PRO A 386 -8.65 24.66 -0.72
CA PRO A 386 -10.07 24.80 -0.41
C PRO A 386 -10.93 23.64 -0.92
N ALA A 387 -10.46 22.85 -1.90
CA ALA A 387 -11.16 21.69 -2.41
C ALA A 387 -10.97 20.44 -1.53
N PHE A 388 -9.74 20.20 -1.06
CA PHE A 388 -9.34 18.89 -0.56
C PHE A 388 -8.66 18.89 0.82
N GLU A 389 -8.23 20.04 1.37
CA GLU A 389 -7.53 20.08 2.66
C GLU A 389 -8.48 19.84 3.84
N LEU A 390 -8.21 18.79 4.62
CA LEU A 390 -8.87 18.51 5.89
C LEU A 390 -7.93 18.82 7.08
N PRO A 391 -8.40 18.79 8.34
CA PRO A 391 -7.56 19.16 9.49
C PRO A 391 -6.30 18.29 9.68
N THR A 392 -6.31 17.04 9.24
CA THR A 392 -5.21 16.07 9.47
C THR A 392 -4.55 15.52 8.21
N HIS A 393 -5.17 15.65 7.04
CA HIS A 393 -4.77 15.04 5.77
C HIS A 393 -5.49 15.76 4.62
N PHE A 394 -5.29 15.34 3.37
CA PHE A 394 -6.12 15.72 2.22
C PHE A 394 -7.07 14.57 1.87
N GLN A 395 -8.35 14.88 1.63
CA GLN A 395 -9.29 13.92 1.04
C GLN A 395 -9.02 13.79 -0.47
N CYS A 396 -9.14 12.58 -1.03
CA CYS A 396 -9.05 12.40 -2.48
C CYS A 396 -10.28 13.00 -3.17
N PHE A 397 -11.47 12.50 -2.85
CA PHE A 397 -12.75 13.09 -3.29
C PHE A 397 -13.50 13.75 -2.12
N PRO A 398 -14.26 14.83 -2.36
CA PRO A 398 -15.19 15.37 -1.39
C PRO A 398 -16.17 14.30 -0.88
N PHE A 399 -16.41 14.31 0.44
CA PHE A 399 -17.34 13.40 1.12
C PHE A 399 -16.92 11.92 1.17
N GLU A 400 -15.64 11.59 0.93
CA GLU A 400 -15.14 10.23 1.06
C GLU A 400 -15.21 9.68 2.51
N ARG A 401 -15.29 8.34 2.63
CA ARG A 401 -15.38 7.64 3.92
C ARG A 401 -14.02 7.39 4.57
N ASN A 402 -13.09 6.88 3.76
CA ASN A 402 -11.75 6.45 4.15
C ASN A 402 -10.75 7.37 3.43
N PRO A 403 -9.69 7.87 4.09
CA PRO A 403 -8.63 8.61 3.43
C PRO A 403 -7.89 7.71 2.43
N SER A 404 -7.21 8.32 1.45
CA SER A 404 -6.17 7.63 0.67
C SER A 404 -4.79 7.96 1.22
N LEU A 405 -3.94 6.94 1.31
CA LEU A 405 -2.52 7.10 1.62
C LEU A 405 -1.73 7.55 0.39
N SER A 406 -2.01 6.97 -0.78
CA SER A 406 -1.35 7.32 -2.04
C SER A 406 -1.57 8.80 -2.40
N THR A 407 -2.81 9.27 -2.35
CA THR A 407 -3.15 10.70 -2.57
C THR A 407 -2.43 11.64 -1.61
N ASN A 408 -2.27 11.26 -0.35
CA ASN A 408 -1.51 12.09 0.59
C ASN A 408 -0.02 12.07 0.29
N CYS A 409 0.55 10.95 -0.15
CA CYS A 409 1.94 10.92 -0.64
C CYS A 409 2.13 11.82 -1.87
N ASP A 410 1.20 11.82 -2.82
CA ASP A 410 1.30 12.65 -4.03
C ASP A 410 1.07 14.14 -3.76
N VAL A 411 0.18 14.51 -2.84
CA VAL A 411 0.11 15.88 -2.30
C VAL A 411 1.42 16.29 -1.63
N LEU A 412 2.05 15.42 -0.81
CA LEU A 412 3.35 15.71 -0.21
C LEU A 412 4.43 15.95 -1.28
N ILE A 413 4.49 15.10 -2.30
CA ILE A 413 5.44 15.23 -3.42
C ILE A 413 5.21 16.55 -4.17
N ALA A 414 3.96 16.93 -4.45
CA ALA A 414 3.61 18.17 -5.13
C ALA A 414 4.02 19.42 -4.33
N LEU A 415 3.79 19.42 -3.02
CA LEU A 415 4.19 20.51 -2.11
C LEU A 415 5.71 20.63 -2.00
N LEU A 416 6.43 19.51 -1.91
CA LEU A 416 7.91 19.47 -1.89
C LEU A 416 8.54 19.74 -3.27
N ALA A 417 7.77 19.65 -4.36
CA ALA A 417 8.22 20.04 -5.68
C ALA A 417 8.20 21.57 -5.88
N TYR A 418 7.39 22.30 -5.12
CA TYR A 418 7.32 23.76 -5.18
C TYR A 418 8.69 24.42 -4.87
N PRO A 419 9.07 25.56 -5.49
CA PRO A 419 10.45 26.07 -5.43
C PRO A 419 10.83 26.67 -4.07
N GLN A 420 9.83 27.08 -3.28
CA GLN A 420 9.99 27.58 -1.91
C GLN A 420 9.07 26.77 -0.97
N PRO A 421 9.34 25.47 -0.74
CA PRO A 421 8.38 24.58 -0.10
C PRO A 421 8.09 24.96 1.37
N ALA A 422 8.96 25.78 1.99
CA ALA A 422 8.73 26.41 3.28
C ALA A 422 7.50 27.36 3.32
N GLU A 423 6.99 27.84 2.17
CA GLU A 423 5.70 28.56 2.11
C GLU A 423 4.51 27.66 2.52
N TYR A 424 4.66 26.34 2.40
CA TYR A 424 3.62 25.34 2.70
C TYR A 424 4.00 24.40 3.86
N SER A 425 4.92 24.81 4.75
CA SER A 425 5.39 23.97 5.87
C SER A 425 4.27 23.33 6.68
N SER A 426 3.18 24.06 6.96
CA SER A 426 2.04 23.54 7.71
C SER A 426 1.34 22.37 7.02
N GLN A 427 1.19 22.44 5.69
CA GLN A 427 0.59 21.38 4.88
C GLN A 427 1.55 20.20 4.72
N ILE A 428 2.83 20.47 4.45
CA ILE A 428 3.88 19.45 4.35
C ILE A 428 3.98 18.64 5.64
N LEU A 429 4.02 19.29 6.80
CA LEU A 429 4.11 18.62 8.10
C LEU A 429 2.83 17.88 8.47
N LYS A 430 1.66 18.43 8.15
CA LYS A 430 0.37 17.74 8.29
C LYS A 430 0.39 16.41 7.52
N VAL A 431 0.72 16.46 6.24
CA VAL A 431 0.65 15.32 5.34
C VAL A 431 1.75 14.29 5.64
N ALA A 432 2.98 14.73 5.91
CA ALA A 432 4.04 13.84 6.37
C ALA A 432 3.71 13.18 7.72
N THR A 433 3.03 13.88 8.64
CA THR A 433 2.51 13.29 9.89
C THR A 433 1.46 12.24 9.62
N PHE A 434 0.53 12.47 8.70
CA PHE A 434 -0.46 11.47 8.30
C PHE A 434 0.21 10.20 7.75
N ILE A 435 1.08 10.33 6.75
CA ILE A 435 1.78 9.20 6.11
C ILE A 435 2.59 8.40 7.13
N ILE A 436 3.40 9.07 7.97
CA ILE A 436 4.18 8.41 9.03
C ILE A 436 3.26 7.71 10.03
N GLN A 437 2.13 8.32 10.41
CA GLN A 437 1.22 7.74 11.40
C GLN A 437 0.51 6.48 10.89
N GLU A 438 0.13 6.42 9.61
CA GLU A 438 -0.44 5.22 8.98
C GLU A 438 0.54 4.04 9.04
N TYR A 439 1.80 4.24 8.63
CA TYR A 439 2.84 3.21 8.76
C TYR A 439 3.22 2.90 10.22
N TRP A 440 3.20 3.88 11.11
CA TRP A 440 3.59 3.73 12.52
C TRP A 440 2.58 2.92 13.33
N THR A 441 1.29 2.94 12.99
CA THR A 441 0.22 2.27 13.77
C THR A 441 -0.54 1.15 13.06
N THR A 442 -0.36 0.93 11.77
CA THR A 442 -1.00 -0.20 11.07
C THR A 442 -0.32 -1.52 11.44
N GLU A 443 -1.07 -2.42 12.07
CA GLU A 443 -0.69 -3.82 12.23
C GLU A 443 -0.83 -4.55 10.90
N GLY A 444 0.16 -5.37 10.54
CA GLY A 444 0.18 -6.09 9.28
C GLY A 444 0.54 -5.19 8.10
N VAL A 445 -0.11 -5.43 6.96
CA VAL A 445 0.19 -4.78 5.68
C VAL A 445 -0.52 -3.43 5.57
N VAL A 446 0.24 -2.36 5.32
CA VAL A 446 -0.29 -1.03 4.99
C VAL A 446 -0.86 -1.07 3.57
N ARG A 447 -2.08 -0.55 3.40
CA ARG A 447 -2.85 -0.58 2.16
C ARG A 447 -3.28 0.82 1.75
N ASP A 448 -3.64 0.97 0.49
CA ASP A 448 -4.36 2.13 -0.02
C ASP A 448 -5.68 1.66 -0.68
N LYS A 449 -6.65 2.57 -0.84
CA LYS A 449 -7.97 2.24 -1.41
C LYS A 449 -8.02 2.27 -2.95
N TRP A 450 -7.00 2.82 -3.60
CA TRP A 450 -6.92 2.90 -5.07
C TRP A 450 -6.00 1.84 -5.69
N HIS A 451 -5.28 1.07 -4.86
CA HIS A 451 -4.26 0.14 -5.34
C HIS A 451 -4.09 -1.06 -4.39
N ASP A 452 -4.27 -2.28 -4.91
CA ASP A 452 -4.26 -3.52 -4.12
C ASP A 452 -2.84 -3.95 -3.66
N SER A 453 -1.80 -3.59 -4.43
CA SER A 453 -0.41 -3.80 -3.98
C SER A 453 -0.03 -2.85 -2.84
N PRO A 454 0.56 -3.35 -1.73
CA PRO A 454 1.09 -2.51 -0.66
C PRO A 454 2.40 -1.80 -1.04
N TRP A 455 3.04 -2.20 -2.15
CA TRP A 455 4.31 -1.65 -2.60
C TRP A 455 4.13 -0.30 -3.33
N TYR A 456 2.94 -0.04 -3.88
CA TYR A 456 2.60 1.26 -4.47
C TYR A 456 2.61 2.42 -3.46
N PRO A 457 1.83 2.40 -2.35
CA PRO A 457 1.92 3.44 -1.34
C PRO A 457 3.29 3.48 -0.66
N ALA A 458 4.02 2.34 -0.58
CA ALA A 458 5.38 2.31 -0.05
C ALA A 458 6.38 3.07 -0.95
N LEU A 459 6.26 2.95 -2.28
CA LEU A 459 7.04 3.77 -3.20
C LEU A 459 6.74 5.26 -2.99
N LEU A 460 5.48 5.67 -3.08
CA LEU A 460 5.12 7.10 -2.97
C LEU A 460 5.50 7.68 -1.60
N ALA A 461 5.29 6.93 -0.51
CA ALA A 461 5.69 7.33 0.83
C ALA A 461 7.21 7.50 0.94
N THR A 462 8.00 6.60 0.36
CA THR A 462 9.47 6.75 0.38
C THR A 462 9.96 7.90 -0.50
N GLN A 463 9.38 8.13 -1.68
CA GLN A 463 9.70 9.29 -2.50
C GLN A 463 9.41 10.61 -1.75
N GLY A 464 8.21 10.77 -1.19
CA GLY A 464 7.80 11.96 -0.46
C GLY A 464 8.59 12.18 0.84
N LEU A 465 8.75 11.14 1.67
CA LEU A 465 9.41 11.26 2.96
C LEU A 465 10.93 11.39 2.87
N LEU A 466 11.60 10.76 1.90
CA LEU A 466 13.05 10.98 1.68
C LEU A 466 13.29 12.39 1.14
N ARG A 467 12.44 12.90 0.25
CA ARG A 467 12.52 14.29 -0.24
C ARG A 467 12.27 15.30 0.89
N PHE A 468 11.31 15.03 1.77
CA PHE A 468 11.08 15.82 2.98
C PHE A 468 12.33 15.84 3.88
N LEU A 469 12.92 14.67 4.16
CA LEU A 469 14.13 14.55 4.98
C LEU A 469 15.29 15.33 4.34
N HIS A 470 15.51 15.20 3.03
CA HIS A 470 16.54 15.93 2.30
C HIS A 470 16.42 17.46 2.40
N PHE A 471 15.20 18.01 2.46
CA PHE A 471 14.99 19.45 2.71
C PHE A 471 15.11 19.81 4.20
N TYR A 472 14.68 18.94 5.11
CA TYR A 472 14.89 19.12 6.55
C TYR A 472 16.39 19.23 6.89
N GLU A 473 17.23 18.47 6.19
CA GLU A 473 18.70 18.50 6.31
C GLU A 473 19.31 19.85 5.90
N GLN A 474 18.64 20.55 4.99
CA GLN A 474 19.02 21.90 4.55
C GLN A 474 18.49 23.01 5.50
N GLY A 475 17.84 22.62 6.60
CA GLY A 475 17.29 23.54 7.62
C GLY A 475 15.87 24.03 7.34
N LEU A 476 15.16 23.45 6.37
CA LEU A 476 13.72 23.69 6.20
C LEU A 476 12.93 22.92 7.26
N PHE A 477 11.68 23.33 7.51
CA PHE A 477 10.76 22.64 8.43
C PHE A 477 11.31 22.47 9.87
N ALA A 478 12.09 23.43 10.36
CA ALA A 478 12.70 23.41 11.70
C ALA A 478 11.68 23.36 12.85
N GLU A 479 10.41 23.66 12.58
CA GLU A 479 9.26 23.49 13.47
C GLU A 479 8.81 22.01 13.62
N ALA A 480 9.30 21.09 12.79
CA ALA A 480 9.12 19.65 12.98
C ALA A 480 9.75 19.21 14.32
N SER A 481 9.03 18.43 15.12
CA SER A 481 9.56 18.02 16.42
C SER A 481 10.75 17.06 16.25
N PRO A 482 11.77 17.11 17.12
CA PRO A 482 12.86 16.12 17.10
C PRO A 482 12.36 14.68 17.24
N ASP A 483 11.29 14.47 18.01
CA ASP A 483 10.57 13.20 18.14
C ASP A 483 9.99 12.74 16.78
N PHE A 484 9.42 13.65 15.96
CA PHE A 484 8.85 13.28 14.65
C PHE A 484 9.88 12.65 13.71
N ILE A 485 11.08 13.24 13.61
CA ILE A 485 12.18 12.74 12.78
C ILE A 485 12.82 11.49 13.41
N SER A 486 13.26 11.61 14.67
CA SER A 486 14.12 10.61 15.28
C SER A 486 13.35 9.38 15.78
N ALA A 487 12.16 9.58 16.35
CA ALA A 487 11.37 8.51 16.97
C ALA A 487 10.49 7.75 15.98
N LYS A 488 10.10 8.38 14.86
CA LYS A 488 9.09 7.80 13.94
C LYS A 488 9.54 7.69 12.49
N LEU A 489 10.06 8.76 11.89
CA LEU A 489 10.41 8.76 10.46
C LEU A 489 11.44 7.68 10.12
N HIS A 490 12.56 7.61 10.84
CA HIS A 490 13.59 6.59 10.59
C HIS A 490 13.09 5.14 10.79
N PRO A 491 12.42 4.78 11.91
CA PRO A 491 11.77 3.47 12.04
C PRO A 491 10.80 3.15 10.91
N VAL A 492 9.90 4.07 10.53
CA VAL A 492 8.93 3.84 9.43
C VAL A 492 9.64 3.53 8.12
N LEU A 493 10.62 4.35 7.73
CA LEU A 493 11.40 4.12 6.51
C LEU A 493 12.17 2.80 6.53
N PHE A 494 12.72 2.43 7.69
CA PHE A 494 13.44 1.16 7.83
C PHE A 494 12.51 -0.06 7.85
N THR A 495 11.32 0.04 8.46
CA THR A 495 10.32 -1.03 8.41
C THR A 495 9.81 -1.22 6.98
N ILE A 496 9.65 -0.16 6.17
CA ILE A 496 9.36 -0.28 4.72
C ILE A 496 10.50 -1.02 4.00
N LEU A 497 11.76 -0.59 4.20
CA LEU A 497 12.95 -1.25 3.63
C LEU A 497 13.01 -2.74 3.97
N LEU A 498 12.87 -3.08 5.24
CA LEU A 498 12.95 -4.44 5.75
C LEU A 498 11.84 -5.32 5.12
N ARG A 499 10.60 -4.84 5.11
CA ARG A 499 9.45 -5.58 4.51
C ARG A 499 9.65 -5.82 3.01
N ILE A 500 10.18 -4.85 2.26
CA ILE A 500 10.51 -5.05 0.83
C ILE A 500 11.62 -6.10 0.66
N LEU A 501 12.71 -6.02 1.43
CA LEU A 501 13.80 -7.00 1.33
C LEU A 501 13.40 -8.42 1.75
N GLN A 502 12.47 -8.56 2.68
CA GLN A 502 12.00 -9.88 3.15
C GLN A 502 11.00 -10.53 2.20
N SER A 503 10.19 -9.76 1.49
CA SER A 503 9.11 -10.23 0.61
C SER A 503 9.52 -10.52 -0.84
N GLN A 504 10.81 -10.40 -1.18
CA GLN A 504 11.29 -10.67 -2.53
C GLN A 504 11.24 -12.16 -2.86
N HIS A 505 10.69 -12.50 -4.03
CA HIS A 505 10.66 -13.86 -4.55
C HIS A 505 12.05 -14.34 -5.02
N ALA A 506 12.22 -15.66 -5.11
CA ALA A 506 13.49 -16.27 -5.49
C ALA A 506 13.94 -15.98 -6.94
N ASP A 507 13.02 -15.56 -7.82
CA ASP A 507 13.30 -15.09 -9.18
C ASP A 507 13.63 -13.59 -9.26
N GLY A 508 13.56 -12.88 -8.13
CA GLY A 508 13.81 -11.45 -8.02
C GLY A 508 12.55 -10.58 -8.04
N SER A 509 11.36 -11.12 -8.28
CA SER A 509 10.14 -10.34 -8.37
C SER A 509 9.52 -9.99 -7.01
N TRP A 510 8.48 -9.16 -7.03
CA TRP A 510 7.57 -8.90 -5.92
C TRP A 510 6.10 -9.05 -6.34
N GLY A 511 5.22 -9.09 -5.35
CA GLY A 511 3.77 -9.23 -5.47
C GLY A 511 3.24 -10.48 -4.77
N VAL A 512 1.92 -10.64 -4.65
CA VAL A 512 1.33 -11.91 -4.19
C VAL A 512 1.63 -13.02 -5.20
N ASN A 513 1.55 -12.68 -6.48
CA ASN A 513 2.15 -13.41 -7.59
C ASN A 513 3.26 -12.53 -8.21
N PRO A 514 4.25 -13.11 -8.93
CA PRO A 514 5.27 -12.34 -9.64
C PRO A 514 4.69 -11.28 -10.60
N ASN A 515 4.78 -10.00 -10.21
CA ASN A 515 4.21 -8.87 -10.96
C ASN A 515 5.30 -7.86 -11.34
N SER A 516 5.35 -7.46 -12.62
CA SER A 516 6.35 -6.48 -13.10
C SER A 516 6.13 -5.07 -12.57
N GLU A 517 4.89 -4.67 -12.32
CA GLU A 517 4.56 -3.33 -11.82
C GLU A 517 4.94 -3.22 -10.33
N GLU A 518 4.58 -4.22 -9.53
CA GLU A 518 4.99 -4.34 -8.12
C GLU A 518 6.51 -4.46 -7.97
N THR A 519 7.18 -5.23 -8.84
CA THR A 519 8.64 -5.33 -8.87
C THR A 519 9.29 -3.98 -9.18
N ALA A 520 8.71 -3.18 -10.07
CA ALA A 520 9.19 -1.83 -10.35
C ALA A 520 9.04 -0.91 -9.13
N TYR A 521 7.90 -0.98 -8.42
CA TYR A 521 7.70 -0.23 -7.17
C TYR A 521 8.77 -0.56 -6.12
N CYS A 522 9.01 -1.85 -5.87
CA CYS A 522 10.02 -2.29 -4.91
C CYS A 522 11.44 -1.86 -5.31
N VAL A 523 11.83 -2.01 -6.58
CA VAL A 523 13.15 -1.55 -7.07
C VAL A 523 13.33 -0.05 -6.90
N LEU A 524 12.31 0.77 -7.21
CA LEU A 524 12.36 2.22 -7.04
C LEU A 524 12.40 2.62 -5.56
N ALA A 525 11.59 1.99 -4.70
CA ALA A 525 11.61 2.24 -3.26
C ALA A 525 12.96 1.86 -2.64
N LEU A 526 13.55 0.72 -3.02
CA LEU A 526 14.89 0.32 -2.58
C LEU A 526 15.99 1.29 -3.05
N ALA A 527 15.86 1.88 -4.25
CA ALA A 527 16.76 2.91 -4.75
C ALA A 527 16.69 4.22 -3.94
N GLN A 528 15.49 4.63 -3.52
CA GLN A 528 15.29 5.75 -2.59
C GLN A 528 15.86 5.45 -1.20
N LEU A 529 15.47 4.31 -0.62
CA LEU A 529 15.85 3.88 0.73
C LEU A 529 17.34 3.59 0.88
N ALA A 530 18.03 3.22 -0.21
CA ALA A 530 19.49 3.11 -0.29
C ALA A 530 20.24 4.38 0.15
N SER A 531 19.57 5.54 0.14
CA SER A 531 20.14 6.82 0.56
C SER A 531 20.24 6.96 2.09
N LEU A 532 19.62 6.06 2.88
CA LEU A 532 19.64 6.17 4.34
C LEU A 532 20.98 5.69 4.92
N PRO A 533 21.57 6.41 5.89
CA PRO A 533 22.98 6.24 6.30
C PRO A 533 23.28 4.86 6.90
N TYR A 534 22.33 4.31 7.66
CA TYR A 534 22.43 2.98 8.26
C TYR A 534 22.32 1.82 7.26
N THR A 535 21.90 2.07 6.02
CA THR A 535 21.80 1.01 5.01
C THR A 535 23.15 0.55 4.48
N SER A 536 24.22 1.32 4.72
CA SER A 536 25.62 0.91 4.53
C SER A 536 25.91 -0.49 5.11
N LEU A 537 25.35 -0.82 6.28
CA LEU A 537 25.51 -2.09 6.98
C LEU A 537 24.82 -3.30 6.29
N ILE A 538 23.92 -3.04 5.33
CA ILE A 538 23.17 -4.05 4.56
C ILE A 538 23.19 -3.77 3.05
N ARG A 539 24.11 -2.91 2.58
CA ARG A 539 24.19 -2.38 1.21
C ARG A 539 24.21 -3.49 0.16
N ASP A 540 25.08 -4.49 0.36
CA ASP A 540 25.21 -5.67 -0.49
C ASP A 540 23.85 -6.36 -0.77
N GLN A 541 23.00 -6.51 0.26
CA GLN A 541 21.70 -7.16 0.08
C GLN A 541 20.73 -6.27 -0.71
N ILE A 542 20.76 -4.95 -0.50
CA ILE A 542 19.92 -4.01 -1.26
C ILE A 542 20.36 -4.01 -2.74
N ASP A 543 21.66 -4.04 -3.02
CA ASP A 543 22.19 -4.13 -4.38
C ASP A 543 21.86 -5.46 -5.06
N ILE A 544 21.97 -6.58 -4.33
CA ILE A 544 21.54 -7.90 -4.82
C ILE A 544 20.04 -7.88 -5.16
N SER A 545 19.19 -7.38 -4.25
CA SER A 545 17.74 -7.33 -4.44
C SER A 545 17.31 -6.40 -5.59
N ILE A 546 17.94 -5.23 -5.73
CA ILE A 546 17.74 -4.34 -6.89
C ILE A 546 18.22 -5.02 -8.18
N GLY A 547 19.35 -5.71 -8.14
CA GLY A 547 19.94 -6.41 -9.29
C GLY A 547 19.05 -7.53 -9.82
N SER A 548 18.54 -8.40 -8.94
CA SER A 548 17.61 -9.47 -9.31
C SER A 548 16.26 -8.93 -9.78
N GLY A 549 15.71 -7.91 -9.11
CA GLY A 549 14.49 -7.22 -9.55
C GLY A 549 14.62 -6.64 -10.95
N ARG A 550 15.74 -5.98 -11.25
CA ARG A 550 16.03 -5.48 -12.61
C ARG A 550 16.19 -6.59 -13.63
N ALA A 551 16.83 -7.70 -13.28
CA ALA A 551 16.95 -8.86 -14.16
C ALA A 551 15.56 -9.46 -14.50
N TYR A 552 14.66 -9.57 -13.52
CA TYR A 552 13.27 -9.98 -13.72
C TYR A 552 12.53 -9.02 -14.67
N LEU A 553 12.63 -7.70 -14.44
CA LEU A 553 11.99 -6.69 -15.30
C LEU A 553 12.52 -6.67 -16.75
N GLN A 554 13.80 -6.97 -16.95
CA GLN A 554 14.38 -7.15 -18.28
C GLN A 554 13.86 -8.41 -18.96
N ALA A 555 13.76 -9.52 -18.21
CA ALA A 555 13.28 -10.81 -18.72
C ALA A 555 11.78 -10.82 -19.05
N SER A 556 10.95 -10.04 -18.33
CA SER A 556 9.50 -9.99 -18.56
C SER A 556 9.09 -9.24 -19.82
N GLY A 557 9.96 -8.38 -20.37
CA GLY A 557 9.69 -7.59 -21.58
C GLY A 557 8.62 -6.50 -21.39
N THR A 558 8.17 -6.25 -20.16
CA THR A 558 7.01 -5.39 -19.85
C THR A 558 7.16 -3.96 -20.36
N ALA A 559 8.39 -3.41 -20.37
CA ALA A 559 8.70 -2.09 -20.95
C ALA A 559 8.25 -1.92 -22.42
N THR A 560 8.11 -3.02 -23.17
CA THR A 560 7.69 -3.04 -24.58
C THR A 560 6.33 -3.72 -24.82
N ARG A 561 5.70 -4.30 -23.79
CA ARG A 561 4.48 -5.11 -23.95
C ARG A 561 3.22 -4.24 -23.93
N ALA A 562 2.47 -4.28 -25.03
CA ALA A 562 1.30 -3.42 -25.24
C ALA A 562 0.04 -3.80 -24.45
N LEU A 563 -0.15 -5.07 -24.06
CA LEU A 563 -1.32 -5.47 -23.27
C LEU A 563 -0.95 -5.69 -21.80
N VAL A 564 -1.88 -5.35 -20.92
CA VAL A 564 -1.84 -5.76 -19.51
C VAL A 564 -2.52 -7.12 -19.37
N ASP A 565 -1.91 -8.03 -18.62
CA ASP A 565 -2.49 -9.32 -18.29
C ASP A 565 -3.50 -9.11 -17.15
N PRO A 566 -4.75 -9.62 -17.21
CA PRO A 566 -5.69 -9.53 -16.09
C PRO A 566 -5.09 -10.00 -14.76
N ALA A 567 -4.26 -11.05 -14.76
CA ALA A 567 -3.58 -11.52 -13.54
C ALA A 567 -2.51 -10.56 -12.98
N SER A 568 -2.24 -9.45 -13.67
CA SER A 568 -1.40 -8.33 -13.22
C SER A 568 -2.20 -7.07 -12.88
N HIS A 569 -3.53 -7.09 -12.96
CA HIS A 569 -4.39 -5.96 -12.57
C HIS A 569 -4.31 -5.74 -11.05
N ILE A 570 -3.97 -4.51 -10.65
CA ILE A 570 -3.69 -4.12 -9.26
C ILE A 570 -4.20 -2.71 -8.90
N TRP A 571 -4.77 -1.99 -9.88
CA TRP A 571 -5.43 -0.71 -9.68
C TRP A 571 -6.90 -0.94 -9.37
N VAL A 572 -7.41 -0.33 -8.30
CA VAL A 572 -8.75 -0.61 -7.77
C VAL A 572 -9.80 0.25 -8.47
N GLY A 573 -10.66 -0.41 -9.26
CA GLY A 573 -11.84 0.16 -9.88
C GLY A 573 -13.12 -0.44 -9.31
N LYS A 574 -14.20 -0.50 -10.11
CA LYS A 574 -15.36 -1.35 -9.81
C LYS A 574 -14.96 -2.83 -9.73
N ILE A 575 -13.98 -3.17 -10.56
CA ILE A 575 -13.14 -4.37 -10.56
C ILE A 575 -11.68 -3.93 -10.62
N ASN A 576 -10.71 -4.84 -10.47
CA ASN A 576 -9.31 -4.51 -10.68
C ASN A 576 -8.97 -4.31 -12.15
N TYR A 577 -8.13 -3.30 -12.42
CA TYR A 577 -7.61 -2.98 -13.74
C TYR A 577 -6.09 -2.76 -13.71
N GLY A 578 -5.50 -2.57 -14.89
CA GLY A 578 -4.15 -2.06 -15.04
C GLY A 578 -4.06 -1.12 -16.23
N ILE A 579 -3.01 -0.31 -16.30
CA ILE A 579 -2.85 0.73 -17.32
C ILE A 579 -1.50 0.54 -18.03
N GLN A 580 -1.52 0.35 -19.35
CA GLN A 580 -0.32 -0.02 -20.10
C GLN A 580 0.83 0.98 -19.91
N HIS A 581 0.57 2.27 -20.15
CA HIS A 581 1.63 3.29 -20.15
C HIS A 581 2.18 3.58 -18.75
N VAL A 582 1.33 3.62 -17.72
CA VAL A 582 1.77 3.86 -16.33
C VAL A 582 2.69 2.73 -15.87
N ARG A 583 2.30 1.47 -16.12
CA ARG A 583 3.14 0.29 -15.89
C ARG A 583 4.48 0.37 -16.66
N GLN A 584 4.45 0.76 -17.93
CA GLN A 584 5.67 0.95 -18.73
C GLN A 584 6.57 2.03 -18.14
N GLY A 585 6.00 3.16 -17.71
CA GLY A 585 6.70 4.26 -17.04
C GLY A 585 7.43 3.78 -15.78
N TYR A 586 6.74 3.06 -14.89
CA TYR A 586 7.37 2.48 -13.69
C TYR A 586 8.47 1.47 -14.02
N VAL A 587 8.27 0.57 -14.98
CA VAL A 587 9.29 -0.43 -15.36
C VAL A 587 10.53 0.24 -15.96
N ILE A 588 10.37 1.20 -16.87
CA ILE A 588 11.50 1.96 -17.46
C ILE A 588 12.25 2.73 -16.37
N SER A 589 11.51 3.38 -15.46
CA SER A 589 12.05 4.08 -14.29
C SER A 589 12.89 3.15 -13.40
N ALA A 590 12.35 2.00 -13.01
CA ALA A 590 13.03 1.01 -12.17
C ALA A 590 14.31 0.47 -12.82
N LEU A 591 14.32 0.27 -14.13
CA LEU A 591 15.50 -0.17 -14.90
C LEU A 591 16.62 0.88 -14.96
N ALA A 592 16.29 2.17 -14.89
CA ALA A 592 17.23 3.28 -15.03
C ALA A 592 17.72 3.87 -13.70
N ALA A 593 16.88 3.87 -12.65
CA ALA A 593 17.08 4.69 -11.45
C ALA A 593 18.49 4.64 -10.82
N PRO A 594 19.05 5.78 -10.38
CA PRO A 594 20.31 5.81 -9.65
C PRO A 594 20.18 5.09 -8.31
N VAL A 595 21.28 4.54 -7.81
CA VAL A 595 21.34 3.87 -6.50
C VAL A 595 22.63 4.29 -5.80
N PRO A 596 22.56 4.98 -4.64
CA PRO A 596 21.37 5.57 -4.03
C PRO A 596 20.81 6.76 -4.84
N THR A 597 19.55 7.15 -4.60
CA THR A 597 18.96 8.36 -5.21
C THR A 597 19.58 9.65 -4.65
N TYR A 598 19.75 9.73 -3.32
CA TYR A 598 20.42 10.85 -2.65
C TYR A 598 21.76 10.40 -2.07
N ALA A 599 22.71 11.35 -1.96
CA ALA A 599 23.98 11.11 -1.30
C ALA A 599 23.74 10.80 0.21
N PRO A 600 24.19 9.65 0.76
CA PRO A 600 23.86 9.24 2.13
C PRO A 600 24.33 10.22 3.21
N GLU A 601 25.38 10.99 2.93
CA GLU A 601 25.87 12.09 3.78
C GLU A 601 24.88 13.26 3.92
N THR A 602 23.87 13.36 3.05
CA THR A 602 22.79 14.37 3.12
C THR A 602 21.50 13.86 3.78
N MET A 603 21.55 12.71 4.45
CA MET A 603 20.39 12.00 5.02
C MET A 603 20.63 11.54 6.48
N GLY A 604 21.50 12.24 7.23
CA GLY A 604 22.00 11.85 8.55
C GLY A 604 21.39 12.54 9.79
N LEU A 605 20.62 13.62 9.66
CA LEU A 605 19.97 14.31 10.78
C LEU A 605 18.80 13.49 11.32
N GLY A 606 18.74 13.37 12.66
CA GLY A 606 17.76 12.53 13.36
C GLY A 606 18.05 11.03 13.34
N ALA A 607 18.90 10.55 12.42
CA ALA A 607 19.34 9.16 12.41
C ALA A 607 20.26 8.85 13.61
N PRO A 608 20.03 7.74 14.36
CA PRO A 608 20.94 7.34 15.43
C PRO A 608 22.27 6.85 14.85
N ARG A 609 23.37 7.19 15.53
CA ARG A 609 24.72 6.73 15.15
C ARG A 609 24.88 5.25 15.50
N LEU A 610 24.79 4.38 14.49
CA LEU A 610 25.01 2.95 14.65
C LEU A 610 26.51 2.62 14.66
N SER A 611 26.93 1.76 15.59
CA SER A 611 28.29 1.23 15.63
C SER A 611 28.33 -0.12 14.93
N GLU A 612 28.98 -0.19 13.76
CA GLU A 612 29.20 -1.45 13.02
C GLU A 612 29.80 -2.54 13.93
N THR A 613 30.78 -2.19 14.75
CA THR A 613 31.41 -3.11 15.71
C THR A 613 30.41 -3.66 16.74
N ARG A 614 29.43 -2.87 17.21
CA ARG A 614 28.37 -3.35 18.10
C ARG A 614 27.37 -4.24 17.36
N ILE A 615 26.95 -3.83 16.15
CA ILE A 615 26.05 -4.63 15.31
C ILE A 615 26.66 -6.00 15.00
N GLU A 616 27.94 -6.07 14.61
CA GLU A 616 28.63 -7.36 14.37
C GLU A 616 28.80 -8.18 15.65
N TYR A 617 29.16 -7.57 16.78
CA TYR A 617 29.23 -8.26 18.08
C TYR A 617 27.88 -8.92 18.44
N PHE A 618 26.77 -8.18 18.33
CA PHE A 618 25.45 -8.72 18.62
C PHE A 618 25.00 -9.75 17.57
N ARG A 619 25.30 -9.54 16.28
CA ARG A 619 25.04 -10.53 15.21
C ARG A 619 25.73 -11.86 15.54
N GLU A 620 27.01 -11.83 15.92
CA GLU A 620 27.73 -13.04 16.33
C GLU A 620 27.16 -13.67 17.59
N PHE A 621 26.82 -12.86 18.60
CA PHE A 621 26.19 -13.34 19.83
C PHE A 621 24.87 -14.07 19.55
N TYR A 622 23.94 -13.42 18.86
CA TYR A 622 22.61 -13.99 18.57
C TYR A 622 22.67 -15.17 17.58
N SER A 623 23.61 -15.18 16.62
CA SER A 623 23.79 -16.33 15.70
C SER A 623 24.14 -17.66 16.41
N ARG A 624 24.62 -17.61 17.66
CA ARG A 624 24.90 -18.80 18.47
C ARG A 624 23.64 -19.34 19.17
N CYS A 625 22.59 -18.54 19.29
CA CYS A 625 21.31 -18.97 19.85
C CYS A 625 20.56 -19.83 18.83
N ARG A 626 20.07 -21.00 19.25
CA ARG A 626 19.45 -22.00 18.35
C ARG A 626 18.30 -21.45 17.49
N MET A 627 17.52 -20.50 18.02
CA MET A 627 16.38 -19.91 17.29
C MET A 627 16.77 -19.06 16.07
N PHE A 628 18.01 -18.53 16.02
CA PHE A 628 18.49 -17.70 14.90
C PHE A 628 19.43 -18.48 13.96
N GLN A 629 19.63 -19.79 14.18
CA GLN A 629 20.45 -20.63 13.31
C GLN A 629 19.79 -20.81 11.94
N GLY A 630 20.55 -20.64 10.86
CA GLY A 630 20.06 -20.76 9.48
C GLY A 630 19.57 -19.46 8.85
N TYR A 631 19.33 -18.40 9.63
CA TYR A 631 19.01 -17.08 9.06
C TYR A 631 20.24 -16.42 8.43
N PRO A 632 20.09 -15.73 7.28
CA PRO A 632 21.20 -15.05 6.63
C PRO A 632 21.70 -13.86 7.45
N ALA A 633 23.00 -13.57 7.35
CA ALA A 633 23.66 -12.51 8.13
C ALA A 633 23.00 -11.13 7.97
N TRP A 634 22.47 -10.83 6.78
CA TRP A 634 21.79 -9.56 6.51
C TRP A 634 20.47 -9.40 7.29
N ARG A 635 19.68 -10.47 7.47
CA ARG A 635 18.43 -10.40 8.26
C ARG A 635 18.75 -10.07 9.72
N MET A 636 19.74 -10.74 10.31
CA MET A 636 20.22 -10.43 11.67
C MET A 636 20.74 -8.99 11.81
N ARG A 637 21.49 -8.48 10.83
CA ARG A 637 21.91 -7.06 10.80
C ARG A 637 20.71 -6.12 10.72
N ALA A 638 19.75 -6.41 9.85
CA ALA A 638 18.58 -5.55 9.68
C ALA A 638 17.72 -5.48 10.95
N TRP A 639 17.45 -6.60 11.61
CA TRP A 639 16.70 -6.60 12.88
C TRP A 639 17.45 -5.89 14.01
N LEU A 640 18.79 -5.95 14.03
CA LEU A 640 19.60 -5.15 14.95
C LEU A 640 19.50 -3.65 14.62
N ILE A 641 19.62 -3.27 13.35
CA ILE A 641 19.47 -1.88 12.90
C ILE A 641 18.09 -1.35 13.33
N GLU A 642 17.01 -2.04 13.00
CA GLU A 642 15.64 -1.68 13.41
C GLU A 642 15.54 -1.48 14.92
N GLY A 643 16.12 -2.41 15.70
CA GLY A 643 16.13 -2.32 17.16
C GLY A 643 16.88 -1.08 17.68
N TYR A 644 17.99 -0.73 17.03
CA TYR A 644 18.77 0.46 17.40
C TYR A 644 18.06 1.77 17.03
N LEU A 645 17.11 1.76 16.08
CA LEU A 645 16.29 2.95 15.77
C LEU A 645 15.38 3.35 16.95
N PHE A 646 15.00 2.42 17.82
CA PHE A 646 14.20 2.69 19.02
C PHE A 646 15.02 3.10 20.26
N LEU A 647 16.36 2.97 20.23
CA LEU A 647 17.21 3.25 21.40
C LEU A 647 17.19 4.72 21.88
N PRO A 648 17.12 5.76 21.02
CA PRO A 648 17.07 7.15 21.48
C PRO A 648 15.89 7.43 22.42
N ASP A 649 14.68 6.96 22.07
CA ASP A 649 13.51 7.08 22.94
C ASP A 649 13.57 6.20 24.16
N LEU A 650 14.12 4.99 24.03
CA LEU A 650 14.27 4.10 25.18
C LEU A 650 15.18 4.74 26.25
N ALA A 651 16.29 5.37 25.83
CA ALA A 651 17.17 6.12 26.72
C ALA A 651 16.48 7.35 27.34
N ARG A 652 15.60 8.04 26.59
CA ARG A 652 14.79 9.14 27.10
C ARG A 652 13.79 8.69 28.17
N ILE A 653 13.09 7.57 27.95
CA ILE A 653 12.10 7.02 28.88
C ILE A 653 12.78 6.39 30.12
N LEU A 654 13.93 5.75 29.96
CA LEU A 654 14.75 5.25 31.08
C LEU A 654 14.96 6.34 32.15
N LEU A 655 15.27 7.56 31.69
CA LEU A 655 15.48 8.75 32.54
C LEU A 655 14.22 9.30 33.22
N ASP A 656 13.03 8.70 33.05
CA ASP A 656 11.84 9.10 33.80
C ASP A 656 11.36 8.00 34.79
N VAL A 657 11.70 6.71 34.62
CA VAL A 657 10.97 5.60 35.30
C VAL A 657 11.59 5.13 36.64
N PHE A 658 12.86 4.72 36.76
CA PHE A 658 13.49 4.43 38.06
C PHE A 658 14.92 5.00 38.13
N HIS A 659 15.16 5.99 39.01
CA HIS A 659 16.49 6.58 39.23
C HIS A 659 17.09 6.07 40.54
N GLY A 660 18.42 5.98 40.61
CA GLY A 660 19.16 5.79 41.86
C GLY A 660 20.64 5.51 41.60
N ALA A 661 21.53 6.08 42.42
CA ALA A 661 22.99 5.95 42.27
C ALA A 661 23.54 4.53 42.52
N GLU A 662 22.69 3.59 42.93
CA GLU A 662 23.02 2.18 43.21
C GLU A 662 22.66 1.22 42.05
N MET A 663 21.97 1.71 41.00
CA MET A 663 21.65 0.92 39.82
C MET A 663 22.91 0.74 38.95
N LYS A 664 23.41 -0.50 38.78
CA LYS A 664 24.51 -0.81 37.84
C LYS A 664 24.17 -0.42 36.39
N GLU A 665 25.20 -0.22 35.57
CA GLU A 665 25.13 0.12 34.14
C GLU A 665 23.99 -0.58 33.38
N ASP A 666 23.26 0.18 32.57
CA ASP A 666 22.08 -0.28 31.83
C ASP A 666 22.42 -1.02 30.52
N SER A 667 23.43 -1.89 30.58
CA SER A 667 23.91 -2.72 29.45
C SER A 667 22.85 -3.61 28.80
N TYR A 668 21.71 -3.84 29.46
CA TYR A 668 20.57 -4.59 28.92
C TYR A 668 19.78 -3.81 27.85
N LEU A 669 19.93 -2.48 27.75
CA LEU A 669 19.16 -1.67 26.81
C LEU A 669 19.43 -2.00 25.35
N GLU A 670 20.65 -2.40 25.01
CA GLU A 670 21.00 -2.84 23.64
C GLU A 670 20.50 -4.26 23.32
N TYR A 671 20.02 -5.03 24.32
CA TYR A 671 19.46 -6.37 24.10
C TYR A 671 17.94 -6.36 23.87
N ILE A 672 17.20 -5.50 24.59
CA ILE A 672 15.72 -5.50 24.57
C ILE A 672 15.15 -5.29 23.14
N PRO A 673 15.61 -4.32 22.33
CA PRO A 673 15.00 -4.08 21.03
C PRO A 673 15.05 -5.30 20.11
N PHE A 674 16.19 -6.01 20.08
CA PHE A 674 16.34 -7.21 19.27
C PHE A 674 15.42 -8.36 19.70
N TRP A 675 15.01 -8.42 20.96
CA TRP A 675 14.03 -9.42 21.43
C TRP A 675 12.64 -9.23 20.82
N TRP A 676 12.35 -8.07 20.22
CA TRP A 676 11.07 -7.77 19.56
C TRP A 676 11.22 -7.66 18.04
N THR A 677 12.24 -6.97 17.53
CA THR A 677 12.45 -6.83 16.09
C THR A 677 12.81 -8.16 15.41
N ALA A 678 13.65 -8.99 16.04
CA ALA A 678 14.05 -10.26 15.43
C ALA A 678 12.90 -11.27 15.33
N PRO A 679 12.10 -11.55 16.39
CA PRO A 679 10.93 -12.43 16.24
C PRO A 679 9.87 -11.88 15.28
N ASN A 680 9.62 -10.56 15.28
CA ASN A 680 8.71 -9.91 14.33
C ASN A 680 9.13 -10.15 12.87
N GLY A 681 10.43 -10.07 12.58
CA GLY A 681 10.99 -10.36 11.26
C GLY A 681 11.22 -11.84 10.96
N MET A 682 11.31 -12.73 11.97
CA MET A 682 11.40 -14.18 11.77
C MET A 682 10.07 -14.79 11.35
N GLU A 683 9.00 -14.45 12.08
CA GLU A 683 7.64 -14.97 11.87
C GLU A 683 6.87 -14.15 10.81
N GLU A 684 7.50 -13.08 10.29
CA GLU A 684 6.93 -12.13 9.31
C GLU A 684 5.56 -11.58 9.77
N THR A 685 5.40 -11.40 11.09
CA THR A 685 4.19 -10.93 11.78
C THR A 685 3.75 -9.53 11.32
N TYR A 686 4.70 -8.72 10.84
CA TYR A 686 4.50 -7.34 10.41
C TYR A 686 3.77 -6.49 11.46
N ALA A 687 4.14 -6.65 12.73
CA ALA A 687 3.67 -5.77 13.80
C ALA A 687 4.00 -4.30 13.49
N SER A 688 3.17 -3.38 13.97
CA SER A 688 3.40 -1.95 13.77
C SER A 688 4.64 -1.46 14.54
N PRO A 689 5.37 -0.45 14.04
CA PRO A 689 6.43 0.21 14.79
C PRO A 689 6.00 0.70 16.18
N GLN A 690 4.74 1.15 16.35
CA GLN A 690 4.15 1.48 17.65
C GLN A 690 4.10 0.27 18.58
N THR A 691 3.59 -0.87 18.11
CA THR A 691 3.51 -2.10 18.92
C THR A 691 4.91 -2.59 19.31
N ILE A 692 5.88 -2.55 18.39
CA ILE A 692 7.28 -2.89 18.70
C ILE A 692 7.84 -1.93 19.77
N ALA A 693 7.65 -0.61 19.61
CA ALA A 693 8.10 0.38 20.60
C ALA A 693 7.46 0.15 21.98
N ASP A 694 6.14 -0.07 22.05
CA ASP A 694 5.43 -0.32 23.30
C ASP A 694 5.93 -1.60 23.99
N MET A 695 6.16 -2.68 23.24
CA MET A 695 6.68 -3.93 23.80
C MET A 695 8.13 -3.81 24.30
N ILE A 696 8.98 -3.04 23.60
CA ILE A 696 10.34 -2.68 24.05
C ILE A 696 10.27 -1.88 25.37
N ILE A 697 9.41 -0.87 25.44
CA ILE A 697 9.22 -0.04 26.65
C ILE A 697 8.73 -0.89 27.83
N ILE A 698 7.71 -1.73 27.63
CA ILE A 698 7.19 -2.64 28.67
C ILE A 698 8.29 -3.57 29.17
N SER A 699 9.09 -4.14 28.27
CA SER A 699 10.20 -5.04 28.62
C SER A 699 11.29 -4.32 29.43
N MET A 700 11.62 -3.07 29.09
CA MET A 700 12.53 -2.23 29.88
C MET A 700 11.97 -1.98 31.28
N VAL A 701 10.71 -1.58 31.40
CA VAL A 701 10.08 -1.29 32.70
C VAL A 701 10.08 -2.53 33.59
N ILE A 702 9.79 -3.72 33.04
CA ILE A 702 9.86 -4.99 33.78
C ILE A 702 11.28 -5.24 34.33
N ILE A 703 12.32 -5.03 33.51
CA ILE A 703 13.72 -5.18 33.95
C ILE A 703 14.09 -4.15 35.01
N GLN A 704 13.68 -2.89 34.86
CA GLN A 704 13.94 -1.85 35.88
C GLN A 704 13.22 -2.15 37.20
N VAL A 705 11.99 -2.69 37.16
CA VAL A 705 11.29 -3.15 38.37
C VAL A 705 12.07 -4.28 39.04
N SER A 706 12.54 -5.28 38.28
CA SER A 706 13.39 -6.36 38.84
C SER A 706 14.65 -5.77 39.49
N LYS A 707 15.41 -4.93 38.77
CA LYS A 707 16.60 -4.23 39.31
C LYS A 707 16.27 -3.45 40.59
N PHE A 708 15.13 -2.77 40.65
CA PHE A 708 14.70 -2.05 41.86
C PHE A 708 14.46 -3.01 43.03
N PHE A 709 13.78 -4.14 42.82
CA PHE A 709 13.61 -5.16 43.86
C PHE A 709 14.95 -5.76 44.30
N ASP A 710 15.82 -6.12 43.36
CA ASP A 710 17.11 -6.78 43.61
C ASP A 710 18.13 -5.85 44.30
N PHE A 711 18.24 -4.59 43.89
CA PHE A 711 19.27 -3.67 44.42
C PHE A 711 18.74 -2.71 45.50
N ALA A 712 17.52 -2.18 45.36
CA ALA A 712 17.00 -1.17 46.27
C ALA A 712 16.10 -1.74 47.38
N VAL A 713 15.33 -2.80 47.13
CA VAL A 713 14.42 -3.41 48.14
C VAL A 713 15.12 -4.52 48.93
N GLN A 714 15.89 -5.40 48.28
CA GLN A 714 16.52 -6.56 48.92
C GLN A 714 17.36 -6.19 50.14
N LYS A 715 18.07 -5.05 50.09
CA LYS A 715 18.94 -4.56 51.17
C LYS A 715 18.20 -4.24 52.48
N TYR A 716 16.88 -4.01 52.45
CA TYR A 716 16.03 -3.78 53.62
C TYR A 716 15.24 -5.02 54.07
N GLY A 717 15.38 -6.15 53.36
CA GLY A 717 14.76 -7.43 53.69
C GLY A 717 13.23 -7.47 53.67
N THR A 718 12.66 -8.56 54.20
CA THR A 718 11.21 -8.83 54.21
C THR A 718 10.34 -7.72 54.80
N PRO A 719 10.71 -6.98 55.87
CA PRO A 719 9.88 -5.91 56.42
C PRO A 719 9.54 -4.81 55.41
N ALA A 720 10.47 -4.46 54.52
CA ALA A 720 10.25 -3.43 53.51
C ALA A 720 9.18 -3.82 52.47
N LEU A 721 8.92 -5.11 52.26
CA LEU A 721 7.89 -5.60 51.33
C LEU A 721 6.47 -5.24 51.81
N ASN A 722 6.22 -5.24 53.12
CA ASN A 722 4.92 -4.84 53.68
C ASN A 722 4.69 -3.33 53.52
N SER A 723 5.74 -2.53 53.78
CA SER A 723 5.70 -1.07 53.60
C SER A 723 5.53 -0.69 52.13
N LEU A 724 6.28 -1.33 51.22
CA LEU A 724 6.16 -1.12 49.78
C LEU A 724 4.78 -1.53 49.27
N ARG A 725 4.25 -2.68 49.71
CA ARG A 725 2.88 -3.12 49.42
C ARG A 725 1.85 -2.07 49.85
N SER A 726 1.92 -1.59 51.09
CA SER A 726 0.99 -0.58 51.61
C SER A 726 1.08 0.75 50.84
N ILE A 727 2.29 1.17 50.43
CA ILE A 727 2.47 2.35 49.58
C ILE A 727 1.81 2.12 48.21
N VAL A 728 2.06 0.99 47.56
CA VAL A 728 1.48 0.64 46.25
C VAL A 728 -0.05 0.56 46.33
N GLU A 729 -0.60 -0.15 47.30
CA GLU A 729 -2.04 -0.22 47.58
C GLU A 729 -2.63 1.20 47.74
N SER A 730 -2.00 2.07 48.55
CA SER A 730 -2.47 3.45 48.75
C SER A 730 -2.42 4.34 47.49
N VAL A 731 -1.53 4.05 46.53
CA VAL A 731 -1.45 4.76 45.24
C VAL A 731 -2.58 4.33 44.32
N PHE A 732 -2.90 3.04 44.29
CA PHE A 732 -3.98 2.49 43.45
C PHE A 732 -5.37 2.72 44.05
N GLU A 733 -5.55 2.70 45.38
CA GLU A 733 -6.81 3.10 46.04
C GLU A 733 -7.17 4.57 45.77
N LYS A 734 -6.17 5.46 45.70
CA LYS A 734 -6.34 6.88 45.33
C LYS A 734 -6.42 7.11 43.81
N SER A 735 -6.84 6.09 43.06
CA SER A 735 -7.00 6.13 41.59
C SER A 735 -8.45 5.92 41.13
N SER A 736 -9.42 6.43 41.90
CA SER A 736 -10.80 6.61 41.41
C SER A 736 -10.83 7.71 40.33
N PRO A 737 -11.56 7.51 39.21
CA PRO A 737 -11.51 8.44 38.08
C PRO A 737 -12.33 9.72 38.36
N GLY A 738 -11.66 10.83 38.70
CA GLY A 738 -12.30 12.15 38.70
C GLY A 738 -11.58 13.29 39.42
N GLU A 739 -10.81 13.04 40.48
CA GLU A 739 -10.30 14.11 41.35
C GLU A 739 -8.84 14.52 41.09
N LYS A 740 -8.61 15.83 41.02
CA LYS A 740 -7.26 16.41 41.16
C LYS A 740 -6.84 16.34 42.63
N VAL A 741 -5.65 15.80 42.90
CA VAL A 741 -5.10 15.69 44.25
C VAL A 741 -4.75 17.08 44.80
N PRO A 742 -5.26 17.50 45.97
CA PRO A 742 -4.80 18.71 46.64
C PRO A 742 -3.39 18.52 47.22
N GLY A 743 -2.53 19.52 47.07
CA GLY A 743 -1.21 19.52 47.72
C GLY A 743 -1.36 19.57 49.25
N TYR A 744 -0.76 18.60 49.94
CA TYR A 744 -0.81 18.53 51.41
C TYR A 744 0.38 19.23 52.06
N ILE A 745 0.10 20.28 52.82
CA ILE A 745 0.99 20.86 53.82
C ILE A 745 0.75 20.11 55.14
N PHE A 746 1.81 19.74 55.86
CA PHE A 746 1.68 19.13 57.19
C PHE A 746 1.93 20.16 58.31
N PRO A 747 1.21 20.08 59.46
CA PRO A 747 1.39 21.02 60.57
C PRO A 747 2.68 20.76 61.36
N GLU A 748 3.14 21.79 62.08
CA GLU A 748 4.30 21.71 62.98
C GLU A 748 4.05 20.76 64.16
N ALA A 749 5.10 20.08 64.59
CA ALA A 749 5.06 19.15 65.72
C ALA A 749 5.24 19.90 67.05
N ASN A 750 4.26 19.79 67.95
CA ASN A 750 4.49 20.09 69.37
C ASN A 750 5.23 18.93 70.02
N ASN A 751 6.35 19.23 70.67
CA ASN A 751 7.11 18.27 71.47
C ASN A 751 6.33 17.85 72.71
N GLU A 752 6.28 16.55 72.99
CA GLU A 752 6.58 16.06 74.35
C GLU A 752 7.14 14.63 74.31
N THR A 753 8.00 14.34 75.29
CA THR A 753 8.93 13.21 75.36
C THR A 753 8.29 11.82 75.55
N VAL A 754 8.92 10.75 75.05
CA VAL A 754 9.70 9.78 75.87
C VAL A 754 10.44 8.72 75.02
N HIS A 755 11.68 8.46 75.45
CA HIS A 755 12.73 7.51 75.04
C HIS A 755 12.51 6.27 74.13
N ASN A 756 13.54 6.12 73.27
CA ASN A 756 14.31 4.89 72.94
C ASN A 756 13.67 3.72 72.17
N SER A 757 13.81 3.76 70.84
CA SER A 757 14.70 2.80 70.15
C SER A 757 15.23 3.44 68.85
N VAL A 758 16.45 3.09 68.44
CA VAL A 758 17.02 3.55 67.16
C VAL A 758 16.52 2.62 66.07
N ASP A 759 15.41 3.01 65.44
CA ASP A 759 14.79 2.29 64.35
C ASP A 759 15.22 2.94 63.03
N GLU A 760 15.88 2.21 62.12
CA GLU A 760 16.31 2.75 60.81
C GLU A 760 15.14 2.84 59.80
N THR A 761 14.02 2.19 60.13
CA THR A 761 12.78 2.10 59.37
C THR A 761 12.21 3.45 58.87
N PRO A 762 12.18 4.55 59.65
CA PRO A 762 11.64 5.83 59.19
C PRO A 762 12.46 6.45 58.06
N ARG A 763 13.78 6.21 58.04
CA ARG A 763 14.70 6.76 57.02
C ARG A 763 14.56 6.00 55.70
N ALA A 764 14.51 4.67 55.76
CA ALA A 764 14.19 3.82 54.62
C ALA A 764 12.79 4.13 54.03
N HIS A 765 11.79 4.38 54.89
CA HIS A 765 10.46 4.82 54.45
C HIS A 765 10.48 6.18 53.73
N ALA A 766 11.28 7.14 54.19
CA ALA A 766 11.39 8.45 53.56
C ALA A 766 12.09 8.37 52.19
N GLU A 767 13.16 7.57 52.08
CA GLU A 767 13.92 7.36 50.83
C GLU A 767 13.09 6.58 49.80
N LEU A 768 12.42 5.49 50.17
CA LEU A 768 11.51 4.76 49.28
C LEU A 768 10.34 5.64 48.81
N ARG A 769 9.80 6.50 49.68
CA ARG A 769 8.70 7.40 49.34
C ARG A 769 9.12 8.52 48.38
N SER A 770 10.35 9.05 48.47
CA SER A 770 10.83 10.07 47.53
C SER A 770 11.04 9.53 46.11
N HIS A 771 11.36 8.23 45.97
CA HIS A 771 11.49 7.58 44.66
C HIS A 771 10.15 7.31 43.97
N LEU A 772 9.07 7.09 44.74
CA LEU A 772 7.76 6.66 44.23
C LEU A 772 6.76 7.82 43.99
N VAL A 773 6.80 8.88 44.79
CA VAL A 773 5.76 9.94 44.77
C VAL A 773 5.91 10.92 43.59
N THR A 774 7.12 11.14 43.09
CA THR A 774 7.41 12.13 42.02
C THR A 774 7.05 11.67 40.59
N LYS A 775 6.61 10.42 40.40
CA LYS A 775 6.56 9.80 39.05
C LYS A 775 5.15 9.57 38.47
N ARG A 776 4.11 10.07 39.14
CA ARG A 776 2.70 9.82 38.76
C ARG A 776 2.20 10.66 37.56
N GLU A 777 2.93 11.70 37.13
CA GLU A 777 2.48 12.64 36.08
C GLU A 777 3.07 12.40 34.67
N LYS A 778 3.91 11.36 34.48
CA LYS A 778 4.73 11.20 33.25
C LYS A 778 4.67 9.81 32.56
N PHE A 779 3.57 9.08 32.65
CA PHE A 779 3.37 7.89 31.80
C PHE A 779 2.51 8.22 30.56
N PRO A 780 3.07 8.20 29.33
CA PRO A 780 2.32 8.53 28.11
C PRO A 780 1.46 7.37 27.58
N VAL A 781 1.57 6.15 28.15
CA VAL A 781 0.90 4.93 27.65
C VAL A 781 -0.62 4.98 27.91
N ARG A 782 -1.37 5.53 26.97
CA ARG A 782 -2.84 5.47 26.93
C ARG A 782 -3.31 4.14 26.35
N PHE A 783 -3.46 3.12 27.18
CA PHE A 783 -4.23 1.93 26.80
C PHE A 783 -5.70 2.29 26.55
N LYS A 784 -6.07 2.49 25.27
CA LYS A 784 -7.44 2.17 24.83
C LYS A 784 -7.54 0.65 24.71
N LEU A 785 -7.86 -0.02 25.82
CA LEU A 785 -8.42 -1.37 25.76
C LEU A 785 -9.71 -1.29 24.93
N ALA A 786 -9.64 -1.72 23.68
CA ALA A 786 -10.83 -2.01 22.90
C ALA A 786 -11.65 -3.03 23.70
N ARG A 787 -12.94 -2.73 23.92
CA ARG A 787 -13.84 -3.67 24.60
C ARG A 787 -14.11 -4.86 23.68
N SER A 788 -13.21 -5.84 23.67
CA SER A 788 -13.50 -7.17 23.18
C SER A 788 -14.72 -7.70 23.93
N GLN A 789 -15.73 -8.15 23.18
CA GLN A 789 -16.91 -8.79 23.78
C GLN A 789 -16.47 -9.97 24.63
N SER A 790 -17.08 -10.12 25.81
CA SER A 790 -16.72 -11.15 26.78
C SER A 790 -17.01 -12.55 26.24
N PHE A 791 -15.98 -13.27 25.79
CA PHE A 791 -16.06 -14.71 25.63
C PHE A 791 -16.07 -15.36 27.03
N ASP A 792 -17.23 -15.91 27.43
CA ASP A 792 -17.38 -16.62 28.69
C ASP A 792 -16.63 -17.96 28.61
N SER A 793 -15.47 -18.01 29.27
CA SER A 793 -14.58 -19.18 29.29
C SER A 793 -15.11 -20.28 30.23
N ARG A 794 -16.31 -20.81 29.93
CA ARG A 794 -16.93 -21.96 30.60
C ARG A 794 -17.57 -22.96 29.64
N LYS A 795 -16.72 -23.62 28.87
CA LYS A 795 -16.89 -25.03 28.42
C LYS A 795 -15.56 -25.53 27.87
N GLY A 796 -14.85 -26.33 28.66
CA GLY A 796 -13.70 -27.06 28.16
C GLY A 796 -14.16 -28.36 27.49
N GLN A 797 -13.71 -28.60 26.26
CA GLN A 797 -13.19 -29.90 25.83
C GLN A 797 -12.28 -29.72 24.58
N PRO A 798 -11.28 -30.59 24.38
CA PRO A 798 -10.26 -30.41 23.35
C PRO A 798 -10.60 -31.16 22.05
N PHE A 799 -10.09 -30.67 20.93
CA PHE A 799 -10.01 -31.37 19.64
C PHE A 799 -8.71 -30.91 18.92
N PRO A 800 -8.23 -31.66 17.90
CA PRO A 800 -6.94 -32.34 17.96
C PRO A 800 -5.74 -31.54 17.45
#